data_AF-A0A9P0IZ45-F1
#
_entry.id   AF-A0A9P0IZ45-F1
#
_cell.length_a   1.000
_cell.length_b   1.000
_cell.length_c   1.000
_cell.angle_alpha   90.00
_cell.angle_beta   90.00
_cell.angle_gamma   90.00
#
_symmetry.space_group_name_H-M   'P 1'
#
loop_
_entity.id
_entity.type
_entity.pdbx_description
1 polymer ?
#
loop_
_entity_poly.entity_id
_entity_poly.type
_entity_poly.pdbx_seq_one_letter_code
_entity_poly.pdbx_strand_id
1 'polypeptide(L)'
;MIVNIHIGPVVLLLINVIHNVQLLDTAELPVMQEPTAKPIHSKEGDSALMTCVVRHLGDHTVMWKTENKDRQGLKVLTAAESRITADRRFEVLHDKGGDVWVLSIKNVRFNDSGLYACEVNSDPVVRSFHSLSVLSGNLEPPPFENGTAAYYGKEDESEPIDIKNHNYTDCCIARNVSSSCLGFCNIQSILDGTTGQDPENCEPDFKSIVKCMADGRNHVPCCVQEGIPDICQDVCQGEYTPITDNIKTMVSCSPYTEQTLACIVEGIEILPSQPEDVQVEVNSSSMVFVTWDKPTANSASVKGYVVNVTMLKSFDGMKTFPDNDGNSQSIVTPHSIQVKVPGSEYEVKIDKLIPFTMYEITVVAVNKHGSSLPSTAIRSLTLNNDQKTSRRTNIDNSKLPPLPDIRSCCMKKGITHSACLDKLCDPSRSDVAEVTDLMICAPWASQTFSCLTNGIDHTPCCRARGLPPLCQNLCAGNLTQIDFSYFKCLRFMDDYTSCLLQGYGIVPSAPRRLRVSNVDVNFALFHWEPPKDLADTVTHYNVFYRLVDDEYDSITNVHSPFILEHLNANTLYEVYVEAVNGHGAGEPSQRVVFSTKSQIANDRELTTSPYNLTDCCVNIKLRQMCMPLCSFDANMTDVRSLAPFCGAELHKLIKCGAGGRNHGACCTRRGVPGICTPLCSGVVPDSLLSVAVNCASFIGNVVQCFEEGTGKLPGPVGDMHAVKLTNNSVSLVWSPPNDNSNVTSFVVHYQKVNNATVHENTIKLDQQIEVNENSAVLIKLETGKLYKVFVVSKNIHGTSLPSSILLLNITETDLDSKGVVGVTSPPHSLSVSAHSANYVTITWQPPEFSHVSEEITYKLYWKSVSETVFHQIDVAVPAYTVDNLSPNSQYIIYIVAMSKNGKSLPSETLIAWTDPAYPAFVEPPTVHPINLVMEGSSMTVLCIAMGTPSPTISLYISGRLVRQETSRHMVTVIHNVTRDMDEISCYADNGYGTPMQSSRKISISYVPKLVASKITMANLGDTVTLECMVDAHPEPKMMFWRDAQGRTPVIQSGKHDVNVIRSKEDYTKFVMELTISKLTETDDGDYFCHAENSFGSSTKPVSVRIRNSVTTNNVTQCCVQQNVTAGCLDACSSSYLDINVAIGRADCFNDFDKLMKCASDGSDHRACCSDRGVPKTLFRMVSR
;
A
#
# COMPACT_ATOMS: atom_id res chain seq x y z
N MET A 1 -36.27 53.86 38.59
CA MET A 1 -35.64 54.86 39.48
C MET A 1 -34.23 55.12 38.96
N ILE A 2 -33.90 56.39 38.81
CA ILE A 2 -32.77 56.94 38.06
C ILE A 2 -31.47 56.78 38.85
N VAL A 3 -30.39 56.31 38.21
CA VAL A 3 -29.04 56.87 38.41
C VAL A 3 -28.32 56.94 37.06
N ASN A 4 -28.13 58.18 36.59
CA ASN A 4 -27.28 58.57 35.49
C ASN A 4 -25.81 58.54 35.92
N ILE A 5 -24.92 57.95 35.11
CA ILE A 5 -23.52 58.37 35.02
C ILE A 5 -23.20 58.59 33.54
N HIS A 6 -22.76 59.80 33.23
CA HIS A 6 -22.36 60.25 31.89
C HIS A 6 -21.08 59.54 31.41
N ILE A 7 -21.14 58.91 30.23
CA ILE A 7 -19.98 58.57 29.41
C ILE A 7 -20.17 59.26 28.04
N GLY A 8 -19.12 59.93 27.55
CA GLY A 8 -19.16 60.97 26.51
C GLY A 8 -19.42 60.55 25.05
N PRO A 9 -19.43 61.53 24.13
CA PRO A 9 -20.03 61.46 22.78
C PRO A 9 -19.34 60.51 21.78
N VAL A 10 -18.21 59.90 22.11
CA VAL A 10 -17.57 58.86 21.28
C VAL A 10 -18.32 57.52 21.42
N VAL A 11 -18.95 57.27 22.57
CA VAL A 11 -19.78 56.08 22.79
C VAL A 11 -21.17 56.25 22.12
N LEU A 12 -21.66 57.47 21.92
CA LEU A 12 -22.91 57.72 21.18
C LEU A 12 -22.78 57.55 19.66
N LEU A 13 -21.58 57.64 19.10
CA LEU A 13 -21.32 57.34 17.69
C LEU A 13 -21.16 55.84 17.44
N LEU A 14 -20.69 55.07 18.42
CA LEU A 14 -20.62 53.61 18.35
C LEU A 14 -21.96 52.93 18.69
N ILE A 15 -22.75 53.48 19.62
CA ILE A 15 -24.07 52.92 19.97
C ILE A 15 -25.12 53.18 18.88
N ASN A 16 -25.03 54.28 18.12
CA ASN A 16 -25.93 54.52 16.98
C ASN A 16 -25.60 53.67 15.73
N VAL A 17 -24.43 53.03 15.68
CA VAL A 17 -24.10 52.02 14.65
C VAL A 17 -24.52 50.61 15.11
N ILE A 18 -24.65 50.38 16.42
CA ILE A 18 -24.94 49.06 17.00
C ILE A 18 -26.43 48.84 17.33
N HIS A 19 -27.29 49.87 17.27
CA HIS A 19 -28.73 49.74 17.59
C HIS A 19 -29.72 49.92 16.42
N ASN A 20 -29.24 49.98 15.17
CA ASN A 20 -30.12 50.13 14.01
C ASN A 20 -29.82 49.17 12.85
N VAL A 21 -29.35 47.95 13.14
CA VAL A 21 -29.54 46.80 12.24
C VAL A 21 -29.75 45.53 13.08
N GLN A 22 -30.91 45.42 13.71
CA GLN A 22 -31.49 44.13 14.05
C GLN A 22 -33.00 44.23 13.83
N LEU A 23 -33.39 43.98 12.59
CA LEU A 23 -34.68 43.43 12.16
C LEU A 23 -34.62 43.23 10.64
N LEU A 24 -33.96 42.15 10.23
CA LEU A 24 -34.19 41.38 9.01
C LEU A 24 -33.44 40.05 9.18
N ASP A 25 -34.22 38.96 9.21
CA ASP A 25 -33.89 37.53 9.31
C ASP A 25 -32.47 37.11 9.66
N THR A 26 -32.30 36.48 10.83
CA THR A 26 -31.15 35.64 11.11
C THR A 26 -31.22 34.41 10.22
N ALA A 27 -30.52 34.41 9.09
CA ALA A 27 -30.15 33.18 8.41
C ALA A 27 -29.21 32.40 9.35
N GLU A 28 -29.66 31.25 9.83
CA GLU A 28 -28.79 30.27 10.49
C GLU A 28 -27.68 29.84 9.51
N LEU A 29 -26.43 29.74 9.97
CA LEU A 29 -25.30 29.29 9.15
C LEU A 29 -25.51 27.84 8.71
N PRO A 30 -25.10 27.44 7.49
CA PRO A 30 -25.31 26.08 7.01
C PRO A 30 -24.52 25.05 7.82
N VAL A 31 -25.21 24.01 8.28
CA VAL A 31 -24.65 22.93 9.10
C VAL A 31 -24.63 21.64 8.28
N MET A 32 -23.43 21.05 8.10
CA MET A 32 -23.29 19.75 7.44
C MET A 32 -23.30 18.60 8.46
N GLN A 33 -23.99 17.51 8.13
CA GLN A 33 -23.96 16.28 8.93
C GLN A 33 -22.78 15.39 8.49
N GLU A 34 -22.02 14.85 9.44
CA GLU A 34 -20.90 13.95 9.13
C GLU A 34 -21.39 12.66 8.45
N PRO A 35 -20.72 12.20 7.37
CA PRO A 35 -21.04 10.92 6.75
C PRO A 35 -20.64 9.75 7.65
N THR A 36 -21.43 8.67 7.64
CA THR A 36 -21.05 7.41 8.29
C THR A 36 -19.74 6.90 7.70
N ALA A 37 -18.71 6.68 8.52
CA ALA A 37 -17.30 6.45 8.17
C ALA A 37 -16.99 5.14 7.39
N LYS A 38 -17.75 4.79 6.36
CA LYS A 38 -17.51 3.61 5.51
C LYS A 38 -17.14 4.04 4.09
N PRO A 39 -16.01 3.56 3.53
CA PRO A 39 -15.69 3.75 2.12
C PRO A 39 -16.75 3.07 1.24
N ILE A 40 -17.11 3.73 0.14
CA ILE A 40 -18.10 3.24 -0.81
C ILE A 40 -17.36 2.36 -1.81
N HIS A 41 -17.70 1.08 -1.84
CA HIS A 41 -17.19 0.14 -2.84
C HIS A 41 -18.23 -0.06 -3.94
N SER A 42 -17.82 0.01 -5.20
CA SER A 42 -18.68 -0.24 -6.35
C SER A 42 -17.92 -1.09 -7.37
N LYS A 43 -18.62 -1.95 -8.13
CA LYS A 43 -17.98 -2.68 -9.22
C LYS A 43 -17.99 -1.85 -10.48
N GLU A 44 -17.00 -2.02 -11.34
CA GLU A 44 -16.99 -1.40 -12.65
C GLU A 44 -18.28 -1.74 -13.43
N GLY A 45 -19.01 -0.72 -13.88
CA GLY A 45 -20.34 -0.86 -14.47
C GLY A 45 -21.52 -0.47 -13.56
N ASP A 46 -21.35 -0.50 -12.23
CA ASP A 46 -22.42 -0.15 -11.28
C ASP A 46 -22.61 1.38 -11.15
N SER A 47 -23.54 1.81 -10.30
CA SER A 47 -23.69 3.23 -9.93
C SER A 47 -23.21 3.46 -8.49
N ALA A 48 -22.39 4.49 -8.29
CA ALA A 48 -21.95 4.92 -6.96
C ALA A 48 -22.79 6.12 -6.48
N LEU A 49 -23.21 6.09 -5.22
CA LEU A 49 -24.04 7.13 -4.60
C LEU A 49 -23.36 7.67 -3.35
N MET A 50 -23.14 8.99 -3.29
CA MET A 50 -22.53 9.69 -2.15
C MET A 50 -23.49 10.74 -1.61
N THR A 51 -23.82 10.66 -0.32
CA THR A 51 -24.85 11.50 0.31
C THR A 51 -24.25 12.63 1.14
N CYS A 52 -24.72 13.84 0.93
CA CYS A 52 -24.34 15.05 1.65
C CYS A 52 -25.58 15.71 2.23
N VAL A 53 -25.62 15.96 3.55
CA VAL A 53 -26.78 16.57 4.21
C VAL A 53 -26.37 17.94 4.72
N VAL A 54 -27.05 18.97 4.24
CA VAL A 54 -26.78 20.38 4.54
C VAL A 54 -28.08 21.02 5.04
N ARG A 55 -28.11 21.36 6.33
CA ARG A 55 -29.22 22.10 6.95
C ARG A 55 -28.93 23.59 6.91
N HIS A 56 -29.98 24.42 6.90
CA HIS A 56 -29.87 25.88 6.89
C HIS A 56 -29.05 26.42 5.70
N LEU A 57 -29.23 25.84 4.52
CA LEU A 57 -28.48 26.19 3.32
C LEU A 57 -28.60 27.69 2.96
N GLY A 58 -29.73 28.33 3.25
CA GLY A 58 -29.96 29.74 2.92
C GLY A 58 -29.73 30.03 1.44
N ASP A 59 -29.02 31.13 1.13
CA ASP A 59 -28.64 31.51 -0.24
C ASP A 59 -27.36 30.82 -0.74
N HIS A 60 -26.88 29.80 -0.02
CA HIS A 60 -25.61 29.14 -0.31
C HIS A 60 -25.82 27.98 -1.28
N THR A 61 -24.76 27.58 -1.97
CA THR A 61 -24.74 26.56 -3.01
C THR A 61 -23.91 25.37 -2.55
N VAL A 62 -24.50 24.18 -2.66
CA VAL A 62 -23.78 22.91 -2.46
C VAL A 62 -23.01 22.55 -3.73
N MET A 63 -21.73 22.24 -3.61
CA MET A 63 -20.85 21.87 -4.70
C MET A 63 -20.25 20.51 -4.44
N TRP A 64 -20.32 19.62 -5.42
CA TRP A 64 -19.52 18.40 -5.40
C TRP A 64 -18.22 18.62 -6.13
N LYS A 65 -17.13 18.23 -5.50
CA LYS A 65 -15.80 18.30 -6.07
C LYS A 65 -15.09 16.96 -5.95
N THR A 66 -14.17 16.70 -6.86
CA THR A 66 -13.28 15.55 -6.81
C THR A 66 -11.84 16.02 -6.93
N GLU A 67 -10.90 15.21 -6.50
CA GLU A 67 -9.48 15.49 -6.67
C GLU A 67 -9.15 15.62 -8.17
N ASN A 68 -8.53 16.74 -8.53
CA ASN A 68 -8.14 16.98 -9.91
C ASN A 68 -6.77 16.36 -10.16
N LYS A 69 -6.70 15.34 -11.02
CA LYS A 69 -5.43 14.65 -11.33
C LYS A 69 -4.42 15.56 -12.05
N ASP A 70 -4.88 16.66 -12.66
CA ASP A 70 -4.04 17.55 -13.49
C ASP A 70 -3.63 18.89 -12.82
N ARG A 71 -4.14 19.23 -11.63
CA ARG A 71 -3.78 20.45 -10.86
C ARG A 71 -4.00 20.24 -9.35
N GLN A 72 -3.12 20.75 -8.48
CA GLN A 72 -3.35 20.79 -7.03
C GLN A 72 -4.61 21.63 -6.71
N GLY A 73 -5.75 20.96 -6.56
CA GLY A 73 -7.04 21.58 -6.28
C GLY A 73 -8.23 20.64 -6.54
N LEU A 74 -9.36 20.92 -5.91
CA LEU A 74 -10.59 20.15 -6.10
C LEU A 74 -11.32 20.60 -7.38
N LYS A 75 -11.47 19.70 -8.36
CA LYS A 75 -12.26 19.92 -9.59
C LYS A 75 -13.75 19.90 -9.25
N VAL A 76 -14.46 20.98 -9.58
CA VAL A 76 -15.91 21.06 -9.40
C VAL A 76 -16.60 20.14 -10.41
N LEU A 77 -17.35 19.19 -9.90
CA LEU A 77 -18.18 18.27 -10.69
C LEU A 77 -19.57 18.87 -10.92
N THR A 78 -20.18 19.37 -9.86
CA THR A 78 -21.53 19.93 -9.88
C THR A 78 -21.63 21.12 -8.94
N ALA A 79 -22.56 22.02 -9.21
CA ALA A 79 -22.94 23.14 -8.36
C ALA A 79 -24.48 23.18 -8.31
N ALA A 80 -25.04 23.04 -7.11
CA ALA A 80 -26.44 22.69 -6.89
C ALA A 80 -26.84 21.45 -7.73
N GLU A 81 -28.01 21.47 -8.35
CA GLU A 81 -28.52 20.42 -9.26
C GLU A 81 -27.79 20.42 -10.62
N SER A 82 -26.99 21.45 -10.92
CA SER A 82 -26.38 21.64 -12.24
C SER A 82 -25.03 20.93 -12.34
N ARG A 83 -24.88 20.11 -13.38
CA ARG A 83 -23.61 19.47 -13.73
C ARG A 83 -22.66 20.48 -14.39
N ILE A 84 -21.48 20.64 -13.82
CA ILE A 84 -20.41 21.51 -14.33
C ILE A 84 -19.40 20.69 -15.15
N THR A 85 -19.16 19.43 -14.77
CA THR A 85 -18.28 18.53 -15.53
C THR A 85 -18.87 18.18 -16.90
N ALA A 86 -17.98 17.99 -17.89
CA ALA A 86 -18.36 17.51 -19.23
C ALA A 86 -18.81 16.03 -19.21
N ASP A 87 -18.42 15.26 -18.18
CA ASP A 87 -18.76 13.85 -18.06
C ASP A 87 -20.24 13.68 -17.66
N ARG A 88 -21.04 13.14 -18.59
CA ARG A 88 -22.49 12.99 -18.43
C ARG A 88 -22.91 11.97 -17.37
N ARG A 89 -21.97 11.18 -16.83
CA ARG A 89 -22.23 10.14 -15.82
C ARG A 89 -22.50 10.70 -14.43
N PHE A 90 -22.02 11.91 -14.14
CA PHE A 90 -22.23 12.59 -12.87
C PHE A 90 -23.58 13.31 -12.85
N GLU A 91 -24.35 13.10 -11.79
CA GLU A 91 -25.66 13.73 -11.56
C GLU A 91 -25.86 14.00 -10.07
N VAL A 92 -26.62 15.03 -9.72
CA VAL A 92 -27.01 15.30 -8.33
C VAL A 92 -28.48 14.99 -8.16
N LEU A 93 -28.79 14.16 -7.17
CA LEU A 93 -30.15 13.90 -6.73
C LEU A 93 -30.43 14.79 -5.53
N HIS A 94 -31.40 15.68 -5.67
CA HIS A 94 -31.85 16.61 -4.64
C HIS A 94 -33.36 16.82 -4.82
N ASP A 95 -34.10 16.93 -3.71
CA ASP A 95 -35.50 17.33 -3.74
C ASP A 95 -35.62 18.83 -3.45
N LYS A 96 -36.54 19.52 -4.13
CA LYS A 96 -36.63 20.99 -4.06
C LYS A 96 -36.97 21.44 -2.64
N GLY A 97 -35.97 21.98 -1.93
CA GLY A 97 -36.10 22.47 -0.55
C GLY A 97 -35.79 21.42 0.52
N GLY A 98 -35.27 20.24 0.14
CA GLY A 98 -34.75 19.25 1.09
C GLY A 98 -33.33 19.57 1.55
N ASP A 99 -32.87 18.97 2.64
CA ASP A 99 -31.49 19.16 3.15
C ASP A 99 -30.48 18.19 2.50
N VAL A 100 -30.93 17.25 1.68
CA VAL A 100 -30.11 16.12 1.19
C VAL A 100 -29.69 16.32 -0.26
N TRP A 101 -28.40 16.15 -0.51
CA TRP A 101 -27.74 16.27 -1.79
C TRP A 101 -26.97 14.99 -2.07
N VAL A 102 -27.32 14.24 -3.11
CA VAL A 102 -26.66 12.96 -3.43
C VAL A 102 -25.92 13.06 -4.76
N LEU A 103 -24.60 12.89 -4.76
CA LEU A 103 -23.85 12.71 -6.00
C LEU A 103 -23.99 11.27 -6.48
N SER A 104 -24.49 11.11 -7.70
CA SER A 104 -24.66 9.85 -8.40
C SER A 104 -23.69 9.78 -9.57
N ILE A 105 -22.88 8.71 -9.62
CA ILE A 105 -21.98 8.40 -10.74
C ILE A 105 -22.51 7.14 -11.41
N LYS A 106 -23.06 7.26 -12.61
CA LYS A 106 -23.59 6.12 -13.39
C LYS A 106 -22.47 5.42 -14.16
N ASN A 107 -22.49 4.09 -14.21
CA ASN A 107 -21.49 3.30 -14.94
C ASN A 107 -20.06 3.66 -14.50
N VAL A 108 -19.78 3.41 -13.23
CA VAL A 108 -18.48 3.74 -12.61
C VAL A 108 -17.37 2.96 -13.29
N ARG A 109 -16.25 3.64 -13.50
CA ARG A 109 -15.01 3.13 -14.10
C ARG A 109 -13.95 3.05 -13.02
N PHE A 110 -12.94 2.21 -13.21
CA PHE A 110 -11.80 2.13 -12.30
C PHE A 110 -11.21 3.52 -11.97
N ASN A 111 -11.11 4.39 -12.98
CA ASN A 111 -10.57 5.74 -12.88
C ASN A 111 -11.44 6.72 -12.06
N ASP A 112 -12.68 6.36 -11.72
CA ASP A 112 -13.54 7.16 -10.84
C ASP A 112 -13.22 6.95 -9.35
N SER A 113 -12.35 5.99 -9.02
CA SER A 113 -11.87 5.79 -7.65
C SER A 113 -11.11 7.03 -7.17
N GLY A 114 -11.38 7.47 -5.94
CA GLY A 114 -10.76 8.66 -5.38
C GLY A 114 -11.58 9.32 -4.28
N LEU A 115 -11.11 10.49 -3.84
CA LEU A 115 -11.77 11.30 -2.82
C LEU A 115 -12.73 12.31 -3.47
N TYR A 116 -13.94 12.36 -2.94
CA TYR A 116 -14.98 13.30 -3.32
C TYR A 116 -15.33 14.17 -2.12
N ALA A 117 -15.49 15.47 -2.35
CA ALA A 117 -15.85 16.44 -1.34
C ALA A 117 -17.19 17.09 -1.69
N CYS A 118 -18.13 17.09 -0.77
CA CYS A 118 -19.28 17.99 -0.79
C CYS A 118 -18.88 19.27 -0.05
N GLU A 119 -19.03 20.43 -0.67
CA GLU A 119 -18.64 21.72 -0.12
C GLU A 119 -19.81 22.71 -0.20
N VAL A 120 -20.05 23.46 0.86
CA VAL A 120 -20.97 24.59 0.88
C VAL A 120 -20.15 25.88 0.82
N ASN A 121 -20.49 26.81 -0.07
CA ASN A 121 -19.80 28.10 -0.22
C ASN A 121 -20.12 29.10 0.92
N SER A 122 -20.13 28.65 2.17
CA SER A 122 -20.27 29.46 3.39
C SER A 122 -18.95 30.07 3.84
N ASP A 123 -19.02 31.04 4.75
CA ASP A 123 -17.86 31.57 5.49
C ASP A 123 -18.05 31.31 7.00
N PRO A 124 -17.31 30.37 7.61
CA PRO A 124 -16.27 29.52 7.00
C PRO A 124 -16.85 28.42 6.09
N VAL A 125 -16.06 27.97 5.12
CA VAL A 125 -16.45 26.93 4.16
C VAL A 125 -16.63 25.59 4.89
N VAL A 126 -17.80 24.97 4.76
CA VAL A 126 -18.09 23.65 5.36
C VAL A 126 -17.94 22.56 4.30
N ARG A 127 -17.31 21.43 4.67
CA ARG A 127 -17.03 20.29 3.77
C ARG A 127 -17.35 18.94 4.40
N SER A 128 -17.82 18.00 3.59
CA SER A 128 -17.88 16.56 3.91
C SER A 128 -17.12 15.75 2.85
N PHE A 129 -16.46 14.67 3.26
CA PHE A 129 -15.61 13.85 2.38
C PHE A 129 -16.15 12.42 2.23
N HIS A 130 -16.00 11.87 1.01
CA HIS A 130 -16.44 10.54 0.62
C HIS A 130 -15.34 9.83 -0.17
N SER A 131 -14.98 8.60 0.22
CA SER A 131 -14.02 7.77 -0.52
C SER A 131 -14.75 6.74 -1.37
N LEU A 132 -14.44 6.69 -2.67
CA LEU A 132 -14.98 5.73 -3.63
C LEU A 132 -13.86 4.79 -4.12
N SER A 133 -14.12 3.48 -4.08
CA SER A 133 -13.25 2.43 -4.61
C SER A 133 -14.02 1.61 -5.65
N VAL A 134 -13.52 1.58 -6.89
CA VAL A 134 -14.13 0.85 -8.01
C VAL A 134 -13.32 -0.40 -8.35
N LEU A 135 -13.96 -1.57 -8.29
CA LEU A 135 -13.32 -2.88 -8.53
C LEU A 135 -13.47 -3.28 -10.02
N SER A 136 -12.36 -3.54 -10.72
CA SER A 136 -12.37 -3.91 -12.15
C SER A 136 -12.68 -5.40 -12.38
N GLY A 137 -13.38 -5.70 -13.48
CA GLY A 137 -13.97 -7.02 -13.76
C GLY A 137 -13.15 -7.99 -14.62
N ASN A 138 -12.02 -7.58 -15.22
CA ASN A 138 -11.26 -8.41 -16.16
C ASN A 138 -9.75 -8.39 -15.87
N LEU A 139 -9.24 -9.48 -15.30
CA LEU A 139 -7.82 -9.82 -15.30
C LEU A 139 -7.54 -10.72 -16.51
N GLU A 140 -7.07 -10.13 -17.61
CA GLU A 140 -6.20 -10.80 -18.58
C GLU A 140 -5.47 -9.76 -19.45
N PRO A 141 -4.13 -9.86 -19.62
CA PRO A 141 -3.34 -8.89 -20.37
C PRO A 141 -3.42 -9.11 -21.89
N PRO A 142 -3.53 -8.05 -22.72
CA PRO A 142 -3.48 -8.18 -24.18
C PRO A 142 -2.02 -8.21 -24.69
N PRO A 143 -1.78 -8.84 -25.87
CA PRO A 143 -0.45 -9.17 -26.35
C PRO A 143 0.24 -8.02 -27.11
N PHE A 144 1.57 -8.15 -27.14
CA PHE A 144 2.58 -7.32 -27.81
C PHE A 144 2.42 -7.25 -29.34
N GLU A 145 2.50 -6.05 -29.94
CA GLU A 145 2.89 -5.89 -31.36
C GLU A 145 3.86 -4.71 -31.56
N ASN A 146 4.96 -5.01 -32.27
CA ASN A 146 6.03 -4.13 -32.71
C ASN A 146 5.64 -3.33 -33.97
N GLY A 147 6.09 -2.08 -34.13
CA GLY A 147 5.98 -1.40 -35.42
C GLY A 147 6.38 0.08 -35.49
N THR A 148 7.67 0.29 -35.74
CA THR A 148 8.40 1.44 -36.31
C THR A 148 7.66 2.59 -37.06
N ALA A 149 8.06 3.81 -36.68
CA ALA A 149 8.59 4.94 -37.49
C ALA A 149 7.73 5.81 -38.46
N ALA A 150 7.83 7.12 -38.17
CA ALA A 150 7.96 8.29 -39.07
C ALA A 150 6.70 8.96 -39.66
N TYR A 151 6.50 10.26 -39.34
CA TYR A 151 6.39 11.35 -40.35
C TYR A 151 6.52 12.76 -39.72
N TYR A 152 7.21 13.64 -40.44
CA TYR A 152 7.61 15.02 -40.11
C TYR A 152 6.47 16.06 -40.05
N GLY A 153 6.64 17.08 -39.19
CA GLY A 153 5.99 18.40 -39.29
C GLY A 153 6.80 19.46 -38.53
N LYS A 154 7.30 20.48 -39.24
CA LYS A 154 8.24 21.53 -38.79
C LYS A 154 7.55 22.75 -38.14
N GLU A 155 8.26 23.31 -37.16
CA GLU A 155 8.50 24.73 -36.81
C GLU A 155 7.29 25.65 -36.52
N ASP A 156 7.13 26.02 -35.23
CA ASP A 156 7.11 27.45 -34.85
C ASP A 156 7.64 27.63 -33.41
N GLU A 157 8.40 28.70 -33.20
CA GLU A 157 9.25 28.95 -32.02
C GLU A 157 8.48 29.52 -30.82
N SER A 158 8.38 28.72 -29.76
CA SER A 158 8.41 29.21 -28.37
C SER A 158 9.06 28.10 -27.55
N GLU A 159 10.28 28.31 -27.04
CA GLU A 159 10.99 27.28 -26.27
C GLU A 159 10.11 26.73 -25.14
N PRO A 160 9.67 25.47 -25.22
CA PRO A 160 9.22 24.73 -24.05
C PRO A 160 10.48 24.35 -23.27
N ILE A 161 10.38 24.35 -21.95
CA ILE A 161 11.36 23.69 -21.10
C ILE A 161 11.36 22.22 -21.52
N ASP A 162 12.35 21.83 -22.33
CA ASP A 162 12.61 20.46 -22.74
C ASP A 162 13.21 19.76 -21.52
N ILE A 163 12.36 19.24 -20.64
CA ILE A 163 12.76 18.27 -19.62
C ILE A 163 13.36 17.12 -20.41
N LYS A 164 14.69 17.09 -20.56
CA LYS A 164 15.38 15.91 -21.11
C LYS A 164 15.01 14.76 -20.19
N ASN A 165 14.15 13.86 -20.69
CA ASN A 165 13.84 12.60 -20.05
C ASN A 165 15.14 11.86 -19.77
N HIS A 166 15.65 12.00 -18.55
CA HIS A 166 16.83 11.27 -18.11
C HIS A 166 16.41 9.81 -17.96
N ASN A 167 16.72 9.04 -19.00
CA ASN A 167 16.38 7.64 -19.08
C ASN A 167 17.56 6.84 -18.53
N TYR A 168 17.37 6.25 -17.36
CA TYR A 168 18.36 5.40 -16.69
C TYR A 168 17.97 3.92 -16.79
N THR A 169 17.16 3.57 -17.78
CA THR A 169 16.79 2.17 -18.12
C THR A 169 18.03 1.32 -18.38
N ASP A 170 19.05 1.86 -19.06
CA ASP A 170 20.30 1.11 -19.30
C ASP A 170 21.05 0.81 -17.98
N CYS A 171 21.05 1.76 -17.04
CA CYS A 171 21.60 1.54 -15.69
C CYS A 171 20.78 0.50 -14.92
N CYS A 172 19.46 0.56 -15.00
CA CYS A 172 18.56 -0.42 -14.38
C CYS A 172 18.75 -1.83 -14.94
N ILE A 173 18.89 -1.96 -16.27
CA ILE A 173 19.17 -3.24 -16.94
C ILE A 173 20.53 -3.77 -16.49
N ALA A 174 21.57 -2.93 -16.45
CA ALA A 174 22.89 -3.32 -15.96
C ALA A 174 22.90 -3.73 -14.47
N ARG A 175 21.94 -3.23 -13.67
CA ARG A 175 21.76 -3.58 -12.25
C ARG A 175 20.68 -4.64 -12.00
N ASN A 176 20.25 -5.37 -13.03
CA ASN A 176 19.28 -6.46 -12.96
C ASN A 176 17.93 -6.07 -12.31
N VAL A 177 17.43 -4.86 -12.59
CA VAL A 177 16.06 -4.47 -12.18
C VAL A 177 15.03 -5.35 -12.92
N SER A 178 14.02 -5.84 -12.20
CA SER A 178 12.98 -6.70 -12.77
C SER A 178 12.29 -6.05 -13.97
N SER A 179 11.96 -6.85 -15.00
CA SER A 179 11.33 -6.35 -16.23
C SER A 179 9.98 -5.67 -16.00
N SER A 180 9.23 -6.07 -14.97
CA SER A 180 7.97 -5.43 -14.53
C SER A 180 8.18 -4.08 -13.85
N CYS A 181 9.39 -3.80 -13.36
CA CYS A 181 9.73 -2.60 -12.58
C CYS A 181 10.53 -1.57 -13.39
N LEU A 182 10.86 -1.86 -14.66
CA LEU A 182 11.55 -0.94 -15.56
C LEU A 182 10.76 0.36 -15.83
N GLY A 183 9.45 0.38 -15.59
CA GLY A 183 8.65 1.61 -15.65
C GLY A 183 9.09 2.66 -14.63
N PHE A 184 9.71 2.26 -13.52
CA PHE A 184 10.31 3.18 -12.53
C PHE A 184 11.72 3.65 -12.95
N CYS A 185 12.26 3.19 -14.08
CA CYS A 185 13.57 3.58 -14.60
C CYS A 185 13.54 4.85 -15.48
N ASN A 186 12.42 5.57 -15.44
CA ASN A 186 12.18 6.82 -16.13
C ASN A 186 11.39 7.75 -15.19
N ILE A 187 11.94 8.92 -14.88
CA ILE A 187 11.30 9.91 -13.99
C ILE A 187 9.93 10.35 -14.55
N GLN A 188 9.79 10.49 -15.86
CA GLN A 188 8.53 10.91 -16.47
C GLN A 188 7.44 9.84 -16.30
N SER A 189 7.80 8.55 -16.36
CA SER A 189 6.87 7.45 -16.10
C SER A 189 6.39 7.40 -14.65
N ILE A 190 7.25 7.81 -13.69
CA ILE A 190 6.92 7.94 -12.28
C ILE A 190 5.93 9.10 -12.07
N LEU A 191 6.21 10.27 -12.65
CA LEU A 191 5.37 11.47 -12.53
C LEU A 191 4.00 11.29 -13.21
N ASP A 192 3.97 10.59 -14.35
CA ASP A 192 2.74 10.35 -15.11
C ASP A 192 1.92 9.15 -14.58
N GLY A 193 2.44 8.41 -13.59
CA GLY A 193 1.78 7.21 -13.04
C GLY A 193 1.65 6.06 -14.05
N THR A 194 2.53 6.01 -15.06
CA THR A 194 2.50 5.03 -16.16
C THR A 194 3.52 3.91 -15.99
N THR A 195 4.01 3.70 -14.76
CA THR A 195 5.06 2.71 -14.43
C THR A 195 4.64 1.25 -14.62
N GLY A 196 3.33 0.98 -14.78
CA GLY A 196 2.79 -0.34 -15.13
C GLY A 196 2.71 -1.35 -13.97
N GLN A 197 3.21 -1.00 -12.78
CA GLN A 197 3.18 -1.83 -11.58
C GLN A 197 3.09 -0.95 -10.32
N ASP A 198 2.39 -1.43 -9.28
CA ASP A 198 2.37 -0.74 -7.99
C ASP A 198 3.78 -0.70 -7.34
N PRO A 199 4.18 0.43 -6.73
CA PRO A 199 5.49 0.57 -6.07
C PRO A 199 5.81 -0.54 -5.08
N GLU A 200 4.82 -1.04 -4.34
CA GLU A 200 4.99 -2.09 -3.32
C GLU A 200 5.55 -3.40 -3.92
N ASN A 201 5.23 -3.71 -5.17
CA ASN A 201 5.74 -4.92 -5.84
C ASN A 201 7.16 -4.76 -6.41
N CYS A 202 7.67 -3.53 -6.45
CA CYS A 202 9.00 -3.17 -6.97
C CYS A 202 9.97 -2.75 -5.86
N GLU A 203 9.57 -2.89 -4.58
CA GLU A 203 10.41 -2.65 -3.40
C GLU A 203 11.82 -3.28 -3.47
N PRO A 204 12.00 -4.56 -3.86
CA PRO A 204 13.34 -5.15 -3.93
C PRO A 204 14.24 -4.48 -4.98
N ASP A 205 13.65 -3.85 -6.00
CA ASP A 205 14.36 -3.18 -7.09
C ASP A 205 14.65 -1.69 -6.78
N PHE A 206 13.95 -1.07 -5.83
CA PHE A 206 14.06 0.38 -5.60
C PHE A 206 15.45 0.84 -5.17
N LYS A 207 16.22 0.00 -4.48
CA LYS A 207 17.63 0.30 -4.18
C LYS A 207 18.46 0.49 -5.45
N SER A 208 18.23 -0.34 -6.47
CA SER A 208 18.91 -0.23 -7.75
C SER A 208 18.37 0.94 -8.57
N ILE A 209 17.06 1.17 -8.54
CA ILE A 209 16.38 2.25 -9.25
C ILE A 209 16.83 3.62 -8.73
N VAL A 210 16.75 3.88 -7.42
CA VAL A 210 17.14 5.16 -6.80
C VAL A 210 18.63 5.45 -6.97
N LYS A 211 19.47 4.41 -6.91
CA LYS A 211 20.90 4.53 -7.21
C LYS A 211 21.18 4.89 -8.67
N CYS A 212 20.34 4.43 -9.60
CA CYS A 212 20.39 4.85 -10.99
C CYS A 212 19.82 6.26 -11.19
N MET A 213 18.81 6.67 -10.41
CA MET A 213 18.22 8.02 -10.47
C MET A 213 19.21 9.11 -10.06
N ALA A 214 19.99 8.90 -8.99
CA ALA A 214 20.98 9.89 -8.54
C ALA A 214 22.23 9.97 -9.43
N ASP A 215 22.47 8.97 -10.29
CA ASP A 215 23.53 8.98 -11.33
C ASP A 215 24.93 9.42 -10.81
N GLY A 216 25.27 9.08 -9.56
CA GLY A 216 26.56 9.46 -8.96
C GLY A 216 26.69 10.94 -8.55
N ARG A 217 25.57 11.67 -8.42
CA ARG A 217 25.52 13.13 -8.12
C ARG A 217 24.89 13.39 -6.76
N ASN A 218 25.34 14.46 -6.10
CA ASN A 218 24.90 14.79 -4.75
C ASN A 218 23.77 15.84 -4.77
N HIS A 219 22.52 15.40 -4.61
CA HIS A 219 21.34 16.29 -4.62
C HIS A 219 20.95 16.84 -3.24
N VAL A 220 21.64 16.41 -2.18
CA VAL A 220 21.34 16.80 -0.78
C VAL A 220 21.26 18.31 -0.56
N PRO A 221 22.16 19.15 -1.14
CA PRO A 221 22.06 20.59 -0.95
C PRO A 221 20.71 21.19 -1.40
N CYS A 222 20.13 20.68 -2.49
CA CYS A 222 18.78 21.06 -2.92
C CYS A 222 17.71 20.53 -1.96
N CYS A 223 17.82 19.26 -1.54
CA CYS A 223 16.85 18.66 -0.61
C CYS A 223 16.80 19.39 0.75
N VAL A 224 17.94 19.84 1.27
CA VAL A 224 18.01 20.68 2.47
C VAL A 224 17.35 22.04 2.24
N GLN A 225 17.53 22.64 1.07
CA GLN A 225 16.91 23.91 0.69
C GLN A 225 15.38 23.81 0.58
N GLU A 226 14.87 22.69 0.06
CA GLU A 226 13.44 22.39 -0.06
C GLU A 226 12.81 21.89 1.26
N GLY A 227 13.58 21.83 2.35
CA GLY A 227 13.07 21.47 3.68
C GLY A 227 12.76 19.98 3.86
N ILE A 228 13.38 19.11 3.05
CA ILE A 228 13.21 17.66 3.12
C ILE A 228 13.91 17.14 4.39
N PRO A 229 13.21 16.40 5.29
CA PRO A 229 13.79 15.87 6.51
C PRO A 229 15.01 15.00 6.24
N ASP A 230 15.99 15.07 7.14
CA ASP A 230 17.24 14.34 7.14
C ASP A 230 17.07 12.81 6.95
N ILE A 231 16.02 12.22 7.54
CA ILE A 231 15.68 10.79 7.35
C ILE A 231 15.27 10.43 5.90
N CYS A 232 14.88 11.42 5.10
CA CYS A 232 14.43 11.23 3.71
C CYS A 232 15.48 11.66 2.68
N GLN A 233 16.59 12.27 3.13
CA GLN A 233 17.64 12.79 2.25
C GLN A 233 18.54 11.68 1.65
N ASP A 234 18.43 10.44 2.12
CA ASP A 234 19.15 9.29 1.55
C ASP A 234 18.79 9.09 0.06
N VAL A 235 17.52 9.31 -0.30
CA VAL A 235 17.04 9.23 -1.69
C VAL A 235 17.75 10.28 -2.57
N CYS A 236 18.04 11.46 -2.01
CA CYS A 236 18.80 12.52 -2.70
C CYS A 236 20.27 12.16 -2.93
N GLN A 237 20.77 11.11 -2.28
CA GLN A 237 22.13 10.58 -2.46
C GLN A 237 22.14 9.31 -3.31
N GLY A 238 20.99 8.87 -3.84
CA GLY A 238 20.89 7.59 -4.52
C GLY A 238 20.94 6.38 -3.58
N GLU A 239 20.74 6.62 -2.28
CA GLU A 239 20.56 5.56 -1.30
C GLU A 239 19.06 5.36 -1.05
N TYR A 240 18.64 4.10 -1.06
CA TYR A 240 17.27 3.74 -0.70
C TYR A 240 17.30 3.12 0.68
N THR A 241 16.84 3.86 1.68
CA THR A 241 16.35 3.26 2.92
C THR A 241 14.94 2.76 2.63
N PRO A 242 14.67 1.44 2.74
CA PRO A 242 13.35 0.92 2.43
C PRO A 242 12.31 1.64 3.26
N ILE A 243 11.24 2.07 2.59
CA ILE A 243 10.00 2.42 3.28
C ILE A 243 9.45 1.11 3.82
N THR A 244 10.00 0.67 4.95
CA THR A 244 9.55 -0.53 5.65
C THR A 244 8.13 -0.34 6.14
N ASP A 245 7.45 -1.42 6.50
CA ASP A 245 6.20 -1.38 7.26
C ASP A 245 6.35 -0.71 8.65
N ASN A 246 7.51 -0.15 9.02
CA ASN A 246 7.71 0.59 10.27
C ASN A 246 7.14 2.02 10.20
N ILE A 247 6.41 2.41 11.24
CA ILE A 247 5.81 3.74 11.39
C ILE A 247 6.80 4.92 11.26
N LYS A 248 8.09 4.72 11.59
CA LYS A 248 9.14 5.75 11.54
C LYS A 248 9.47 6.21 10.11
N THR A 249 9.42 5.31 9.14
CA THR A 249 9.88 5.55 7.75
C THR A 249 8.73 5.80 6.78
N MET A 250 7.61 5.08 6.92
CA MET A 250 6.48 5.15 5.98
C MET A 250 5.71 6.47 6.00
N VAL A 251 5.59 7.11 7.16
CA VAL A 251 4.80 8.34 7.34
C VAL A 251 5.63 9.60 7.08
N SER A 252 6.95 9.53 7.29
CA SER A 252 7.83 10.70 7.34
C SER A 252 8.29 11.17 5.95
N CYS A 253 8.43 10.28 4.96
CA CYS A 253 9.06 10.61 3.66
C CYS A 253 8.12 10.70 2.47
N SER A 254 6.94 10.08 2.54
CA SER A 254 5.95 10.12 1.45
C SER A 254 5.55 11.55 1.02
N PRO A 255 5.35 12.53 1.92
CA PRO A 255 4.97 13.90 1.55
C PRO A 255 6.05 14.69 0.79
N TYR A 256 7.31 14.22 0.80
CA TYR A 256 8.46 14.92 0.22
C TYR A 256 8.93 14.30 -1.11
N THR A 257 8.21 13.30 -1.63
CA THR A 257 8.61 12.54 -2.83
C THR A 257 8.71 13.44 -4.06
N GLU A 258 7.75 14.35 -4.25
CA GLU A 258 7.72 15.27 -5.40
C GLU A 258 8.89 16.27 -5.36
N GLN A 259 9.17 16.86 -4.20
CA GLN A 259 10.28 17.79 -3.97
C GLN A 259 11.63 17.07 -4.13
N THR A 260 11.72 15.82 -3.69
CA THR A 260 12.91 14.98 -3.87
C THR A 260 13.19 14.75 -5.35
N LEU A 261 12.17 14.39 -6.14
CA LEU A 261 12.30 14.18 -7.58
C LEU A 261 12.68 15.46 -8.32
N ALA A 262 12.12 16.62 -7.93
CA ALA A 262 12.48 17.91 -8.49
C ALA A 262 13.98 18.24 -8.29
N CYS A 263 14.51 18.02 -7.09
CA CYS A 263 15.94 18.19 -6.79
C CYS A 263 16.86 17.25 -7.59
N ILE A 264 16.39 16.03 -7.87
CA ILE A 264 17.11 15.06 -8.70
C ILE A 264 17.18 15.56 -10.15
N VAL A 265 16.05 15.97 -10.72
CA VAL A 265 15.97 16.48 -12.10
C VAL A 265 16.85 17.71 -12.30
N GLU A 266 16.80 18.68 -11.39
CA GLU A 266 17.63 19.88 -11.45
C GLU A 266 19.13 19.55 -11.37
N GLY A 267 19.52 18.66 -10.45
CA GLY A 267 20.91 18.29 -10.25
C GLY A 267 21.53 17.50 -11.42
N ILE A 268 20.73 16.76 -12.18
CA ILE A 268 21.16 16.01 -13.37
C ILE A 268 21.66 16.94 -14.49
N GLU A 269 21.25 18.20 -14.53
CA GLU A 269 21.75 19.13 -15.56
C GLU A 269 23.03 19.84 -15.12
N ILE A 270 23.16 20.13 -13.82
CA ILE A 270 24.15 21.09 -13.33
C ILE A 270 25.31 20.47 -12.53
N LEU A 271 25.16 19.26 -11.99
CA LEU A 271 26.18 18.61 -11.14
C LEU A 271 27.10 17.66 -11.94
N PRO A 272 28.38 17.53 -11.57
CA PRO A 272 29.27 16.53 -12.17
C PRO A 272 28.98 15.13 -11.62
N SER A 273 29.11 14.09 -12.44
CA SER A 273 29.03 12.70 -11.96
C SER A 273 30.29 12.32 -11.16
N GLN A 274 30.26 11.15 -10.52
CA GLN A 274 31.39 10.66 -9.73
C GLN A 274 32.64 10.37 -10.61
N PRO A 275 33.86 10.59 -10.09
CA PRO A 275 35.10 10.12 -10.72
C PRO A 275 35.15 8.59 -10.85
N GLU A 276 35.77 8.09 -11.91
CA GLU A 276 35.91 6.65 -12.20
C GLU A 276 37.34 6.15 -11.94
N ASP A 277 37.52 4.82 -11.92
CA ASP A 277 38.81 4.11 -11.77
C ASP A 277 39.76 4.70 -10.70
N VAL A 278 39.26 4.84 -9.47
CA VAL A 278 40.11 5.30 -8.35
C VAL A 278 41.06 4.19 -7.95
N GLN A 279 42.35 4.43 -8.07
CA GLN A 279 43.42 3.49 -7.72
C GLN A 279 44.31 4.05 -6.62
N VAL A 280 44.77 3.17 -5.73
CA VAL A 280 45.56 3.54 -4.54
C VAL A 280 46.81 2.67 -4.46
N GLU A 281 47.98 3.31 -4.51
CA GLU A 281 49.28 2.64 -4.38
C GLU A 281 49.96 3.02 -3.05
N VAL A 282 50.32 2.00 -2.25
CA VAL A 282 51.03 2.20 -0.96
C VAL A 282 52.54 2.11 -1.17
N ASN A 283 53.25 3.21 -0.94
CA ASN A 283 54.70 3.27 -1.18
C ASN A 283 55.55 3.22 0.10
N SER A 284 55.02 3.69 1.24
CA SER A 284 55.73 3.78 2.53
C SER A 284 54.81 3.52 3.73
N SER A 285 55.39 3.39 4.93
CA SER A 285 54.64 3.30 6.19
C SER A 285 53.83 4.57 6.51
N SER A 286 54.03 5.67 5.79
CA SER A 286 53.32 6.93 6.05
C SER A 286 52.85 7.66 4.78
N MET A 287 52.79 6.97 3.64
CA MET A 287 52.52 7.60 2.35
C MET A 287 51.77 6.70 1.37
N VAL A 288 50.78 7.30 0.72
CA VAL A 288 49.92 6.67 -0.29
C VAL A 288 49.78 7.60 -1.51
N PHE A 289 49.72 7.02 -2.71
CA PHE A 289 49.46 7.72 -3.97
C PHE A 289 48.08 7.34 -4.48
N VAL A 290 47.29 8.31 -4.93
CA VAL A 290 45.90 8.12 -5.37
C VAL A 290 45.75 8.70 -6.79
N THR A 291 45.20 7.91 -7.72
CA THR A 291 44.94 8.30 -9.12
C THR A 291 43.49 7.99 -9.50
N TRP A 292 42.90 8.74 -10.42
CA TRP A 292 41.51 8.54 -10.88
C TRP A 292 41.27 9.05 -12.30
N ASP A 293 40.16 8.63 -12.91
CA ASP A 293 39.68 9.13 -14.18
C ASP A 293 38.66 10.27 -14.03
N LYS A 294 38.53 11.09 -15.07
CA LYS A 294 37.57 12.20 -15.11
C LYS A 294 36.11 11.70 -15.04
N PRO A 295 35.17 12.50 -14.50
CA PRO A 295 33.74 12.18 -14.53
C PRO A 295 33.20 11.94 -15.94
N THR A 296 32.21 11.06 -16.07
CA THR A 296 31.51 10.75 -17.32
C THR A 296 30.58 11.86 -17.79
N ALA A 297 29.85 12.49 -16.87
CA ALA A 297 28.89 13.55 -17.14
C ALA A 297 29.36 14.87 -16.53
N ASN A 298 29.15 15.97 -17.26
CA ASN A 298 29.50 17.33 -16.84
C ASN A 298 30.99 17.53 -16.44
N SER A 299 31.89 16.73 -17.01
CA SER A 299 33.33 16.73 -16.71
C SER A 299 34.00 18.09 -16.99
N ALA A 300 33.53 18.83 -17.99
CA ALA A 300 34.04 20.14 -18.36
C ALA A 300 33.69 21.25 -17.35
N SER A 301 32.70 21.00 -16.48
CA SER A 301 32.27 21.96 -15.45
C SER A 301 33.10 21.88 -14.16
N VAL A 302 33.88 20.80 -14.00
CA VAL A 302 34.64 20.49 -12.77
C VAL A 302 35.74 21.52 -12.56
N LYS A 303 35.73 22.16 -11.39
CA LYS A 303 36.76 23.12 -10.97
C LYS A 303 37.87 22.50 -10.13
N GLY A 304 37.59 21.39 -9.46
CA GLY A 304 38.55 20.66 -8.64
C GLY A 304 37.99 19.36 -8.08
N TYR A 305 38.88 18.55 -7.52
CA TYR A 305 38.57 17.30 -6.83
C TYR A 305 38.87 17.44 -5.33
N VAL A 306 38.15 16.68 -4.52
CA VAL A 306 38.41 16.53 -3.09
C VAL A 306 38.67 15.06 -2.81
N VAL A 307 39.88 14.73 -2.38
CA VAL A 307 40.27 13.38 -1.97
C VAL A 307 40.14 13.29 -0.46
N ASN A 308 39.19 12.48 0.00
CA ASN A 308 38.95 12.22 1.41
C ASN A 308 39.65 10.92 1.82
N VAL A 309 40.50 11.00 2.84
CA VAL A 309 41.23 9.87 3.41
C VAL A 309 40.85 9.75 4.87
N THR A 310 39.98 8.80 5.18
CA THR A 310 39.44 8.60 6.52
C THR A 310 40.10 7.40 7.17
N MET A 311 40.74 7.58 8.32
CA MET A 311 41.25 6.47 9.11
C MET A 311 40.08 5.68 9.67
N LEU A 312 40.15 4.36 9.52
CA LEU A 312 39.16 3.46 10.10
C LEU A 312 39.70 2.88 11.42
N LYS A 313 38.91 2.99 12.49
CA LYS A 313 39.19 2.35 13.80
C LYS A 313 38.79 0.86 13.81
N SER A 314 37.82 0.50 12.98
CA SER A 314 37.31 -0.84 12.67
C SER A 314 36.69 -0.80 11.27
N PHE A 315 36.45 -1.95 10.63
CA PHE A 315 36.04 -2.04 9.22
C PHE A 315 34.57 -1.64 8.91
N ASP A 316 33.79 -1.27 9.93
CA ASP A 316 32.48 -0.65 9.75
C ASP A 316 32.55 0.83 10.14
N GLY A 317 32.43 1.70 9.13
CA GLY A 317 32.17 3.11 9.31
C GLY A 317 30.71 3.30 9.66
N MET A 318 30.39 3.43 10.95
CA MET A 318 29.10 3.97 11.37
C MET A 318 29.05 5.43 10.91
N LYS A 319 28.12 5.74 9.98
CA LYS A 319 27.88 7.11 9.48
C LYS A 319 27.65 8.04 10.68
N THR A 320 28.52 9.03 10.89
CA THR A 320 28.35 10.02 11.96
C THR A 320 28.41 11.45 11.45
N PHE A 321 27.28 12.14 11.68
CA PHE A 321 27.06 13.54 12.07
C PHE A 321 27.64 14.69 11.21
N PRO A 322 26.79 15.65 10.78
CA PRO A 322 27.25 16.97 10.32
C PRO A 322 27.52 17.87 11.54
N ASP A 323 28.78 18.24 11.76
CA ASP A 323 29.15 19.30 12.71
C ASP A 323 29.08 20.68 12.03
N ASN A 324 28.25 21.54 12.59
CA ASN A 324 28.17 22.96 12.34
C ASN A 324 29.17 23.64 13.30
N ASP A 325 30.26 24.23 12.79
CA ASP A 325 30.69 25.55 13.27
C ASP A 325 31.77 26.17 12.39
N GLY A 326 31.53 27.43 12.03
CA GLY A 326 32.45 28.25 11.26
C GLY A 326 33.52 28.88 12.13
N ASN A 327 34.79 28.59 11.84
CA ASN A 327 35.80 29.64 11.60
C ASN A 327 37.12 29.05 11.10
N SER A 328 37.69 29.76 10.14
CA SER A 328 38.95 29.51 9.46
C SER A 328 40.16 29.34 10.40
N GLN A 329 40.74 28.13 10.43
CA GLN A 329 42.16 27.82 10.25
C GLN A 329 42.37 26.32 10.56
N SER A 330 42.85 25.56 9.56
CA SER A 330 43.33 24.16 9.62
C SER A 330 43.06 23.41 10.93
N ILE A 331 41.91 22.74 11.03
CA ILE A 331 41.57 21.91 12.19
C ILE A 331 41.85 20.45 11.82
N VAL A 332 42.87 19.88 12.47
CA VAL A 332 43.08 18.44 12.60
C VAL A 332 42.07 17.93 13.62
N THR A 333 41.06 17.17 13.19
CA THR A 333 40.32 16.23 14.04
C THR A 333 40.69 14.79 13.64
N PRO A 334 40.78 13.83 14.58
CA PRO A 334 41.45 12.55 14.36
C PRO A 334 40.45 11.58 13.70
N HIS A 335 40.53 11.20 12.42
CA HIS A 335 41.64 11.23 11.48
C HIS A 335 41.05 11.17 10.04
N SER A 336 40.46 12.25 9.57
CA SER A 336 40.11 12.40 8.15
C SER A 336 40.98 13.50 7.53
N ILE A 337 41.68 13.16 6.46
CA ILE A 337 42.53 14.08 5.70
C ILE A 337 41.78 14.38 4.41
N GLN A 338 41.44 15.64 4.18
CA GLN A 338 40.88 16.09 2.91
C GLN A 338 41.94 16.83 2.12
N VAL A 339 42.20 16.39 0.89
CA VAL A 339 43.15 17.02 -0.02
C VAL A 339 42.40 17.57 -1.21
N LYS A 340 42.51 18.89 -1.42
CA LYS A 340 41.92 19.57 -2.58
C LYS A 340 42.90 19.54 -3.74
N VAL A 341 42.42 19.12 -4.91
CA VAL A 341 43.21 18.93 -6.13
C VAL A 341 42.59 19.79 -7.24
N PRO A 342 43.39 20.55 -8.02
CA PRO A 342 42.89 21.33 -9.15
C PRO A 342 42.20 20.45 -10.21
N GLY A 343 41.19 20.97 -10.92
CA GLY A 343 40.44 20.19 -11.91
C GLY A 343 41.25 19.73 -13.13
N SER A 344 42.48 20.22 -13.29
CA SER A 344 43.45 19.83 -14.32
C SER A 344 44.34 18.65 -13.92
N GLU A 345 44.29 18.20 -12.66
CA GLU A 345 45.12 17.14 -12.10
C GLU A 345 44.25 15.93 -11.70
N TYR A 346 44.78 14.73 -11.93
CA TYR A 346 44.09 13.44 -11.74
C TYR A 346 44.86 12.48 -10.82
N GLU A 347 45.87 13.01 -10.11
CA GLU A 347 46.71 12.27 -9.19
C GLU A 347 47.03 13.14 -7.97
N VAL A 348 47.18 12.51 -6.80
CA VAL A 348 47.61 13.20 -5.59
C VAL A 348 48.44 12.30 -4.69
N LYS A 349 49.45 12.92 -4.07
CA LYS A 349 50.32 12.30 -3.08
C LYS A 349 49.89 12.69 -1.67
N ILE A 350 49.67 11.69 -0.82
CA ILE A 350 49.18 11.89 0.55
C ILE A 350 50.25 11.41 1.53
N ASP A 351 50.76 12.33 2.35
CA ASP A 351 51.85 12.10 3.31
C ASP A 351 51.38 12.22 4.77
N LYS A 352 52.27 11.84 5.71
CA LYS A 352 52.05 11.89 7.18
C LYS A 352 50.94 10.95 7.68
N LEU A 353 50.71 9.85 6.97
CA LEU A 353 49.81 8.79 7.44
C LEU A 353 50.46 8.00 8.58
N ILE A 354 49.63 7.44 9.46
CA ILE A 354 50.10 6.59 10.55
C ILE A 354 50.48 5.22 9.98
N PRO A 355 51.64 4.65 10.35
CA PRO A 355 52.02 3.27 10.01
C PRO A 355 51.01 2.23 10.44
N PHE A 356 50.90 1.15 9.67
CA PHE A 356 50.04 0.00 9.96
C PHE A 356 48.59 0.39 10.30
N THR A 357 48.06 1.36 9.59
CA THR A 357 46.75 1.94 9.85
C THR A 357 45.89 1.93 8.60
N MET A 358 44.62 1.58 8.78
CA MET A 358 43.66 1.49 7.70
C MET A 358 43.10 2.84 7.34
N TYR A 359 43.05 3.12 6.05
CA TYR A 359 42.43 4.30 5.50
C TYR A 359 41.41 3.90 4.44
N GLU A 360 40.29 4.61 4.44
CA GLU A 360 39.30 4.62 3.37
C GLU A 360 39.52 5.87 2.53
N ILE A 361 39.74 5.70 1.22
CA ILE A 361 40.00 6.78 0.29
C ILE A 361 38.83 6.91 -0.68
N THR A 362 38.28 8.12 -0.80
CA THR A 362 37.25 8.47 -1.79
C THR A 362 37.61 9.78 -2.50
N VAL A 363 37.18 9.92 -3.75
CA VAL A 363 37.39 11.13 -4.57
C VAL A 363 36.03 11.72 -4.94
N VAL A 364 35.88 13.02 -4.73
CA VAL A 364 34.67 13.79 -5.05
C VAL A 364 35.00 14.86 -6.09
N ALA A 365 34.22 14.96 -7.16
CA ALA A 365 34.34 16.06 -8.13
C ALA A 365 33.50 17.26 -7.69
N VAL A 366 34.02 18.48 -7.84
CA VAL A 366 33.34 19.71 -7.42
C VAL A 366 33.30 20.74 -8.55
N ASN A 367 32.13 21.31 -8.80
CA ASN A 367 31.94 22.41 -9.73
C ASN A 367 31.35 23.66 -9.03
N LYS A 368 30.86 24.64 -9.79
CA LYS A 368 30.28 25.89 -9.25
C LYS A 368 28.89 25.72 -8.61
N HIS A 369 28.20 24.62 -8.91
CA HIS A 369 26.82 24.35 -8.47
C HIS A 369 26.76 23.33 -7.33
N GLY A 370 27.76 22.45 -7.20
CA GLY A 370 27.80 21.46 -6.13
C GLY A 370 28.89 20.42 -6.36
N SER A 371 28.69 19.24 -5.77
CA SER A 371 29.62 18.12 -5.86
C SER A 371 28.98 16.88 -6.48
N SER A 372 29.81 15.96 -6.96
CA SER A 372 29.40 14.58 -7.18
C SER A 372 29.18 13.86 -5.85
N LEU A 373 28.66 12.63 -5.89
CA LEU A 373 28.84 11.68 -4.81
C LEU A 373 30.31 11.23 -4.72
N PRO A 374 30.76 10.69 -3.57
CA PRO A 374 32.07 10.06 -3.45
C PRO A 374 32.21 8.89 -4.42
N SER A 375 33.41 8.74 -5.01
CA SER A 375 33.78 7.54 -5.76
C SER A 375 33.63 6.27 -4.91
N THR A 376 33.72 5.10 -5.54
CA THR A 376 33.88 3.84 -4.81
C THR A 376 35.04 3.96 -3.83
N ALA A 377 34.75 3.66 -2.56
CA ALA A 377 35.73 3.77 -1.49
C ALA A 377 36.79 2.68 -1.65
N ILE A 378 38.05 3.08 -1.74
CA ILE A 378 39.18 2.16 -1.79
C ILE A 378 39.82 2.11 -0.40
N ARG A 379 39.79 0.94 0.21
CA ARG A 379 40.44 0.69 1.50
C ARG A 379 41.89 0.32 1.29
N SER A 380 42.78 0.96 2.03
CA SER A 380 44.22 0.76 1.93
C SER A 380 44.86 0.75 3.31
N LEU A 381 45.82 -0.16 3.53
CA LEU A 381 46.57 -0.31 4.78
C LEU A 381 47.99 0.23 4.57
N THR A 382 48.39 1.21 5.37
CA THR A 382 49.79 1.69 5.36
C THR A 382 50.74 0.62 5.89
N LEU A 383 51.97 0.57 5.38
CA LEU A 383 52.95 -0.44 5.77
C LEU A 383 53.45 -0.25 7.20
N ASN A 384 53.99 -1.30 7.81
CA ASN A 384 54.65 -1.20 9.12
C ASN A 384 56.07 -0.62 8.96
N ASN A 385 56.63 0.01 9.99
CA ASN A 385 57.93 0.72 9.89
C ASN A 385 59.12 -0.17 9.46
N ASP A 386 58.98 -1.50 9.54
CA ASP A 386 60.02 -2.47 9.18
C ASP A 386 59.92 -3.02 7.73
N GLN A 387 58.91 -2.63 6.96
CA GLN A 387 58.73 -3.08 5.57
C GLN A 387 58.86 -1.92 4.59
N LYS A 388 60.06 -1.76 4.03
CA LYS A 388 60.22 -1.01 2.77
C LYS A 388 59.68 -1.87 1.64
N THR A 389 58.89 -1.26 0.76
CA THR A 389 58.48 -1.86 -0.52
C THR A 389 59.71 -2.42 -1.24
N SER A 390 59.74 -3.73 -1.41
CA SER A 390 60.57 -4.33 -2.45
C SER A 390 60.06 -3.73 -3.76
N ARG A 391 60.91 -2.98 -4.46
CA ARG A 391 60.58 -2.42 -5.78
C ARG A 391 59.90 -3.50 -6.61
N ARG A 392 58.80 -3.16 -7.30
CA ARG A 392 58.49 -3.79 -8.58
C ARG A 392 59.74 -3.66 -9.45
N THR A 393 60.58 -4.68 -9.42
CA THR A 393 61.51 -4.91 -10.51
C THR A 393 60.63 -5.47 -11.62
N ASN A 394 60.67 -4.83 -12.79
CA ASN A 394 60.22 -5.47 -14.02
C ASN A 394 60.71 -6.92 -13.97
N ILE A 395 59.79 -7.88 -14.07
CA ILE A 395 60.13 -9.30 -14.07
C ILE A 395 61.10 -9.50 -15.23
N ASP A 396 62.36 -9.69 -14.89
CA ASP A 396 63.34 -10.18 -15.83
C ASP A 396 62.98 -11.64 -16.08
N ASN A 397 62.42 -11.93 -17.25
CA ASN A 397 62.08 -13.28 -17.71
C ASN A 397 63.31 -14.23 -17.70
N SER A 398 64.51 -13.72 -17.39
CA SER A 398 65.74 -14.48 -17.20
C SER A 398 65.80 -15.35 -15.92
N LYS A 399 64.83 -15.25 -15.01
CA LYS A 399 64.83 -15.97 -13.71
C LYS A 399 63.83 -17.13 -13.59
N LEU A 400 62.96 -17.35 -14.58
CA LEU A 400 62.05 -18.52 -14.56
C LEU A 400 62.85 -19.81 -14.88
N PRO A 401 62.69 -20.90 -14.11
CA PRO A 401 63.27 -22.18 -14.46
C PRO A 401 62.75 -22.66 -15.83
N PRO A 402 63.61 -23.07 -16.77
CA PRO A 402 63.15 -23.51 -18.09
C PRO A 402 62.37 -24.83 -17.99
N LEU A 403 61.25 -24.90 -18.72
CA LEU A 403 60.47 -26.13 -18.89
C LEU A 403 61.34 -27.24 -19.53
N PRO A 404 61.21 -28.50 -19.08
CA PRO A 404 61.83 -29.63 -19.75
C PRO A 404 61.38 -29.73 -21.22
N ASP A 405 62.30 -30.02 -22.15
CA ASP A 405 62.00 -30.14 -23.57
C ASP A 405 61.31 -31.48 -23.91
N ILE A 406 60.02 -31.56 -23.57
CA ILE A 406 59.17 -32.74 -23.82
C ILE A 406 58.91 -32.93 -25.31
N ARG A 407 58.82 -31.84 -26.07
CA ARG A 407 58.58 -31.87 -27.51
C ARG A 407 59.67 -32.62 -28.26
N SER A 408 60.94 -32.36 -27.94
CA SER A 408 62.07 -33.11 -28.50
C SER A 408 62.06 -34.59 -28.10
N CYS A 409 61.62 -34.94 -26.89
CA CYS A 409 61.44 -36.34 -26.47
C CYS A 409 60.40 -37.03 -27.35
N CYS A 410 59.24 -36.41 -27.54
CA CYS A 410 58.17 -36.93 -28.38
C CYS A 410 58.60 -37.14 -29.84
N MET A 411 59.30 -36.16 -30.43
CA MET A 411 59.82 -36.28 -31.79
C MET A 411 60.82 -37.43 -31.92
N LYS A 412 61.73 -37.60 -30.96
CA LYS A 412 62.68 -38.73 -30.93
C LYS A 412 61.99 -40.09 -30.76
N LYS A 413 60.83 -40.14 -30.11
CA LYS A 413 60.01 -41.35 -29.95
C LYS A 413 59.04 -41.62 -31.12
N GLY A 414 59.15 -40.86 -32.22
CA GLY A 414 58.44 -41.16 -33.48
C GLY A 414 57.06 -40.51 -33.61
N ILE A 415 56.77 -39.47 -32.83
CA ILE A 415 55.51 -38.72 -32.91
C ILE A 415 55.68 -37.63 -33.96
N THR A 416 54.93 -37.73 -35.07
CA THR A 416 55.02 -36.79 -36.20
C THR A 416 53.76 -35.95 -36.41
N HIS A 417 52.66 -36.30 -35.73
CA HIS A 417 51.39 -35.60 -35.88
C HIS A 417 51.41 -34.26 -35.13
N SER A 418 51.16 -33.15 -35.83
CA SER A 418 51.31 -31.80 -35.30
C SER A 418 50.40 -31.52 -34.10
N ALA A 419 49.14 -31.97 -34.14
CA ALA A 419 48.20 -31.80 -33.02
C ALA A 419 48.66 -32.56 -31.76
N CYS A 420 49.31 -33.72 -31.93
CA CYS A 420 49.83 -34.50 -30.80
C CYS A 420 51.07 -33.84 -30.21
N LEU A 421 51.94 -33.28 -31.06
CA LEU A 421 53.12 -32.55 -30.63
C LEU A 421 52.80 -31.24 -29.91
N ASP A 422 51.70 -30.58 -30.29
CA ASP A 422 51.31 -29.27 -29.75
C ASP A 422 50.44 -29.36 -28.49
N LYS A 423 49.50 -30.31 -28.44
CA LYS A 423 48.55 -30.42 -27.32
C LYS A 423 48.87 -31.48 -26.27
N LEU A 424 49.63 -32.52 -26.63
CA LEU A 424 49.93 -33.64 -25.71
C LEU A 424 51.42 -33.80 -25.43
N CYS A 425 52.31 -33.16 -26.19
CA CYS A 425 53.75 -33.12 -25.93
C CYS A 425 54.23 -31.77 -25.41
N ASP A 426 53.30 -30.91 -25.00
CA ASP A 426 53.56 -29.66 -24.30
C ASP A 426 52.89 -29.73 -22.91
N PRO A 427 53.66 -29.77 -21.82
CA PRO A 427 53.12 -29.84 -20.46
C PRO A 427 52.38 -28.55 -20.04
N SER A 428 52.47 -27.45 -20.79
CA SER A 428 51.71 -26.22 -20.51
C SER A 428 50.34 -26.15 -21.21
N ARG A 429 50.05 -27.12 -22.09
CA ARG A 429 48.82 -27.17 -22.90
C ARG A 429 48.10 -28.53 -22.82
N SER A 430 48.52 -29.38 -21.88
CA SER A 430 47.95 -30.71 -21.69
C SER A 430 46.57 -30.70 -21.01
N ASP A 431 46.23 -29.60 -20.34
CA ASP A 431 44.93 -29.26 -19.77
C ASP A 431 43.84 -29.05 -20.85
N VAL A 432 44.18 -28.39 -21.96
CA VAL A 432 43.26 -28.07 -23.07
C VAL A 432 43.08 -29.22 -24.08
N ALA A 433 43.49 -30.44 -23.76
CA ALA A 433 43.34 -31.60 -24.64
C ALA A 433 41.90 -32.13 -24.64
N GLU A 434 41.29 -32.29 -25.81
CA GLU A 434 39.93 -32.82 -25.96
C GLU A 434 39.93 -34.34 -26.22
N VAL A 435 38.75 -34.97 -26.14
CA VAL A 435 38.56 -36.39 -26.47
C VAL A 435 39.07 -36.72 -27.87
N THR A 436 38.86 -35.82 -28.83
CA THR A 436 39.31 -35.93 -30.22
C THR A 436 40.83 -35.98 -30.32
N ASP A 437 41.53 -35.16 -29.53
CA ASP A 437 42.99 -35.13 -29.50
C ASP A 437 43.55 -36.44 -28.94
N LEU A 438 42.98 -36.97 -27.85
CA LEU A 438 43.34 -38.29 -27.32
C LEU A 438 43.05 -39.44 -28.29
N MET A 439 41.96 -39.37 -29.07
CA MET A 439 41.66 -40.38 -30.09
C MET A 439 42.65 -40.34 -31.26
N ILE A 440 43.00 -39.15 -31.74
CA ILE A 440 43.99 -38.98 -32.82
C ILE A 440 45.39 -39.41 -32.37
N CYS A 441 45.72 -39.13 -31.11
CA CYS A 441 47.06 -39.37 -30.56
C CYS A 441 47.20 -40.70 -29.81
N ALA A 442 46.12 -41.50 -29.70
CA ALA A 442 46.10 -42.80 -29.04
C ALA A 442 47.24 -43.74 -29.47
N PRO A 443 47.65 -43.82 -30.76
CA PRO A 443 48.75 -44.70 -31.18
C PRO A 443 50.11 -44.36 -30.54
N TRP A 444 50.32 -43.11 -30.14
CA TRP A 444 51.56 -42.62 -29.54
C TRP A 444 51.45 -42.34 -28.05
N ALA A 445 50.29 -42.60 -27.45
CA ALA A 445 50.02 -42.10 -26.11
C ALA A 445 50.97 -42.67 -25.04
N SER A 446 51.37 -43.94 -25.17
CA SER A 446 52.40 -44.54 -24.30
C SER A 446 53.71 -43.73 -24.32
N GLN A 447 54.17 -43.35 -25.50
CA GLN A 447 55.40 -42.57 -25.70
C GLN A 447 55.22 -41.13 -25.23
N THR A 448 54.06 -40.52 -25.48
CA THR A 448 53.71 -39.16 -25.07
C THR A 448 53.71 -39.01 -23.55
N PHE A 449 52.94 -39.84 -22.85
CA PHE A 449 52.85 -39.78 -21.39
C PHE A 449 54.15 -40.21 -20.70
N SER A 450 54.93 -41.12 -21.31
CA SER A 450 56.31 -41.42 -20.85
C SER A 450 57.27 -40.24 -20.99
N CYS A 451 57.11 -39.40 -22.03
CA CYS A 451 57.89 -38.18 -22.17
C CYS A 451 57.41 -37.11 -21.18
N LEU A 452 56.09 -36.93 -21.01
CA LEU A 452 55.49 -35.99 -20.07
C LEU A 452 55.82 -36.27 -18.60
N THR A 453 56.21 -37.48 -18.21
CA THR A 453 56.66 -37.70 -16.83
C THR A 453 58.12 -37.31 -16.61
N ASN A 454 58.90 -37.13 -17.70
CA ASN A 454 60.35 -36.86 -17.68
C ASN A 454 61.14 -37.81 -16.74
N GLY A 455 60.68 -39.05 -16.59
CA GLY A 455 61.30 -40.05 -15.70
C GLY A 455 61.00 -39.88 -14.21
N ILE A 456 60.10 -38.96 -13.83
CA ILE A 456 59.64 -38.75 -12.46
C ILE A 456 58.30 -39.45 -12.27
N ASP A 457 58.14 -40.23 -11.20
CA ASP A 457 56.86 -40.84 -10.86
C ASP A 457 55.98 -39.85 -10.09
N HIS A 458 55.00 -39.26 -10.76
CA HIS A 458 54.09 -38.26 -10.18
C HIS A 458 52.90 -38.89 -9.45
N THR A 459 52.83 -40.22 -9.36
CA THR A 459 51.74 -40.95 -8.69
C THR A 459 51.42 -40.45 -7.27
N PRO A 460 52.40 -40.10 -6.41
CA PRO A 460 52.11 -39.56 -5.08
C PRO A 460 51.31 -38.25 -5.12
N CYS A 461 51.68 -37.31 -6.00
CA CYS A 461 50.98 -36.05 -6.19
C CYS A 461 49.58 -36.27 -6.76
N CYS A 462 49.47 -37.10 -7.80
CA CYS A 462 48.18 -37.40 -8.42
C CYS A 462 47.21 -38.06 -7.43
N ARG A 463 47.70 -38.95 -6.56
CA ARG A 463 46.88 -39.56 -5.51
C ARG A 463 46.43 -38.52 -4.48
N ALA A 464 47.30 -37.60 -4.09
CA ALA A 464 46.97 -36.54 -3.13
C ALA A 464 45.93 -35.55 -3.68
N ARG A 465 45.95 -35.27 -4.99
CA ARG A 465 44.95 -34.44 -5.70
C ARG A 465 43.70 -35.22 -6.15
N GLY A 466 43.53 -36.47 -5.71
CA GLY A 466 42.28 -37.20 -5.92
C GLY A 466 42.11 -37.86 -7.29
N LEU A 467 43.17 -38.01 -8.09
CA LEU A 467 43.07 -38.70 -9.37
C LEU A 467 42.67 -40.17 -9.17
N PRO A 468 41.69 -40.69 -9.93
CA PRO A 468 41.29 -42.10 -9.85
C PRO A 468 42.46 -43.05 -10.11
N PRO A 469 42.47 -44.27 -9.53
CA PRO A 469 43.55 -45.25 -9.72
C PRO A 469 43.89 -45.55 -11.18
N LEU A 470 42.89 -45.52 -12.07
CA LEU A 470 43.10 -45.68 -13.52
C LEU A 470 43.98 -44.56 -14.11
N CYS A 471 43.73 -43.32 -13.70
CA CYS A 471 44.43 -42.12 -14.19
C CYS A 471 45.81 -41.95 -13.57
N GLN A 472 46.05 -42.53 -12.39
CA GLN A 472 47.39 -42.57 -11.77
C GLN A 472 48.43 -43.27 -12.67
N ASN A 473 48.01 -44.19 -13.54
CA ASN A 473 48.90 -44.82 -14.53
C ASN A 473 49.49 -43.81 -15.54
N LEU A 474 48.77 -42.71 -15.83
CA LEU A 474 49.28 -41.61 -16.65
C LEU A 474 50.39 -40.84 -15.92
N CYS A 475 50.32 -40.75 -14.58
CA CYS A 475 51.28 -40.05 -13.72
C CYS A 475 52.60 -40.79 -13.55
N ALA A 476 52.58 -42.13 -13.63
CA ALA A 476 53.79 -42.95 -13.66
C ALA A 476 54.42 -43.01 -15.07
N GLY A 477 53.68 -42.63 -16.12
CA GLY A 477 54.12 -42.75 -17.51
C GLY A 477 54.25 -44.21 -17.99
N ASN A 478 53.69 -45.15 -17.23
CA ASN A 478 53.76 -46.60 -17.48
C ASN A 478 52.47 -47.10 -18.15
N LEU A 479 52.30 -46.72 -19.41
CA LEU A 479 51.13 -47.08 -20.22
C LEU A 479 51.55 -47.98 -21.36
N THR A 480 50.79 -49.04 -21.63
CA THR A 480 51.01 -49.90 -22.81
C THR A 480 50.13 -49.46 -23.97
N GLN A 481 48.84 -49.22 -23.74
CA GLN A 481 47.86 -48.65 -24.69
C GLN A 481 46.77 -47.87 -23.94
N ILE A 482 46.14 -46.91 -24.61
CA ILE A 482 44.97 -46.18 -24.08
C ILE A 482 43.70 -46.74 -24.73
N ASP A 483 42.71 -47.07 -23.90
CA ASP A 483 41.36 -47.43 -24.32
C ASP A 483 40.33 -46.36 -23.90
N PHE A 484 39.06 -46.56 -24.25
CA PHE A 484 37.97 -45.63 -23.94
C PHE A 484 37.78 -45.36 -22.44
N SER A 485 38.31 -46.20 -21.54
CA SER A 485 38.16 -46.00 -20.09
C SER A 485 39.00 -44.81 -19.59
N TYR A 486 40.12 -44.52 -20.25
CA TYR A 486 41.03 -43.41 -19.94
C TYR A 486 40.48 -42.04 -20.33
N PHE A 487 39.44 -41.97 -21.17
CA PHE A 487 38.77 -40.69 -21.46
C PHE A 487 38.12 -40.08 -20.22
N LYS A 488 37.83 -40.90 -19.20
CA LYS A 488 37.36 -40.40 -17.90
C LYS A 488 38.40 -39.57 -17.16
N CYS A 489 39.68 -39.66 -17.55
CA CYS A 489 40.79 -38.93 -16.96
C CYS A 489 40.91 -37.49 -17.49
N LEU A 490 40.23 -37.15 -18.59
CA LEU A 490 40.28 -35.80 -19.18
C LEU A 490 39.87 -34.70 -18.22
N ARG A 491 38.85 -34.94 -17.39
CA ARG A 491 38.40 -33.98 -16.37
C ARG A 491 39.42 -33.70 -15.27
N PHE A 492 40.48 -34.52 -15.17
CA PHE A 492 41.54 -34.40 -14.17
C PHE A 492 42.87 -33.98 -14.81
N MET A 493 42.85 -33.51 -16.07
CA MET A 493 44.06 -33.09 -16.78
C MET A 493 44.67 -31.82 -16.19
N ASP A 494 43.87 -30.97 -15.53
CA ASP A 494 44.33 -29.78 -14.80
C ASP A 494 45.16 -30.18 -13.57
N ASP A 495 44.65 -31.11 -12.76
CA ASP A 495 45.35 -31.67 -11.59
C ASP A 495 46.59 -32.47 -12.01
N TYR A 496 46.49 -33.21 -13.11
CA TYR A 496 47.59 -33.95 -13.71
C TYR A 496 48.72 -33.01 -14.14
N THR A 497 48.40 -31.97 -14.91
CA THR A 497 49.34 -30.97 -15.40
C THR A 497 50.00 -30.24 -14.23
N SER A 498 49.21 -29.86 -13.22
CA SER A 498 49.71 -29.25 -11.98
C SER A 498 50.70 -30.17 -11.24
N CYS A 499 50.48 -31.49 -11.26
CA CYS A 499 51.42 -32.45 -10.69
C CYS A 499 52.71 -32.59 -11.51
N LEU A 500 52.63 -32.54 -12.85
CA LEU A 500 53.81 -32.55 -13.72
C LEU A 500 54.70 -31.32 -13.46
N LEU A 501 54.10 -30.13 -13.48
CA LEU A 501 54.79 -28.86 -13.25
C LEU A 501 55.39 -28.82 -11.83
N GLN A 502 54.69 -29.37 -10.84
CA GLN A 502 55.22 -29.55 -9.48
C GLN A 502 56.42 -30.48 -9.46
N GLY A 503 56.34 -31.66 -10.09
CA GLY A 503 57.44 -32.61 -10.12
C GLY A 503 58.66 -32.11 -10.91
N TYR A 504 58.47 -31.19 -11.86
CA TYR A 504 59.56 -30.48 -12.53
C TYR A 504 60.25 -29.42 -11.66
N GLY A 505 59.64 -29.04 -10.53
CA GLY A 505 60.20 -28.05 -9.61
C GLY A 505 60.22 -26.62 -10.17
N ILE A 506 59.27 -26.28 -11.04
CA ILE A 506 59.20 -24.97 -11.73
C ILE A 506 58.07 -24.07 -11.23
N VAL A 507 57.17 -24.60 -10.40
CA VAL A 507 56.09 -23.86 -9.72
C VAL A 507 56.48 -23.58 -8.26
N PRO A 508 55.99 -22.49 -7.65
CA PRO A 508 56.37 -22.11 -6.28
C PRO A 508 55.88 -23.14 -5.24
N SER A 509 56.59 -23.22 -4.11
CA SER A 509 56.10 -24.03 -2.97
C SER A 509 54.86 -23.40 -2.33
N ALA A 510 54.26 -24.05 -1.33
CA ALA A 510 53.13 -23.47 -0.60
C ALA A 510 53.48 -22.14 0.12
N PRO A 511 52.55 -21.14 0.12
CA PRO A 511 52.66 -19.95 0.97
C PRO A 511 52.76 -20.33 2.45
N ARG A 512 53.54 -19.57 3.22
CA ARG A 512 53.85 -19.90 4.62
C ARG A 512 53.06 -19.06 5.61
N ARG A 513 52.83 -19.61 6.81
CA ARG A 513 52.22 -18.90 7.95
C ARG A 513 50.89 -18.20 7.63
N LEU A 514 50.00 -18.86 6.91
CA LEU A 514 48.62 -18.37 6.75
C LEU A 514 47.96 -18.26 8.13
N ARG A 515 47.50 -17.06 8.48
CA ARG A 515 46.77 -16.77 9.71
C ARG A 515 45.65 -15.78 9.45
N VAL A 516 44.59 -15.91 10.24
CA VAL A 516 43.44 -15.00 10.25
C VAL A 516 43.54 -14.11 11.48
N SER A 517 43.31 -12.82 11.31
CA SER A 517 43.15 -11.88 12.41
C SER A 517 41.91 -11.01 12.17
N ASN A 518 41.48 -10.28 13.21
CA ASN A 518 40.41 -9.29 13.09
C ASN A 518 39.14 -9.86 12.44
N VAL A 519 38.69 -11.03 12.91
CA VAL A 519 37.44 -11.66 12.46
C VAL A 519 36.26 -10.95 13.08
N ASP A 520 35.29 -10.56 12.25
CA ASP A 520 34.07 -9.89 12.68
C ASP A 520 32.79 -10.58 12.15
N VAL A 521 31.65 -9.88 12.16
CA VAL A 521 30.35 -10.41 11.73
C VAL A 521 30.37 -10.76 10.23
N ASN A 522 30.99 -9.92 9.39
CA ASN A 522 30.91 -10.04 7.92
C ASN A 522 32.26 -9.98 7.19
N PHE A 523 33.40 -9.94 7.89
CA PHE A 523 34.72 -9.94 7.24
C PHE A 523 35.80 -10.61 8.11
N ALA A 524 36.92 -10.94 7.47
CA ALA A 524 38.12 -11.44 8.13
C ALA A 524 39.40 -11.02 7.39
N LEU A 525 40.51 -10.80 8.13
CA LEU A 525 41.79 -10.38 7.58
C LEU A 525 42.79 -11.54 7.52
N PHE A 526 43.35 -11.80 6.34
CA PHE A 526 44.28 -12.89 6.06
C PHE A 526 45.71 -12.39 5.88
N HIS A 527 46.64 -13.08 6.52
CA HIS A 527 48.07 -12.82 6.39
C HIS A 527 48.80 -14.09 6.04
N TRP A 528 49.69 -14.03 5.05
CA TRP A 528 50.63 -15.09 4.71
C TRP A 528 51.98 -14.52 4.29
N GLU A 529 52.97 -15.40 4.23
CA GLU A 529 54.32 -15.09 3.78
C GLU A 529 54.63 -15.75 2.45
N PRO A 530 55.55 -15.18 1.65
CA PRO A 530 55.99 -15.77 0.42
C PRO A 530 56.47 -17.23 0.60
N PRO A 531 56.31 -18.05 -0.46
CA PRO A 531 56.70 -19.44 -0.43
C PRO A 531 58.21 -19.60 -0.19
N LYS A 532 58.64 -20.79 0.25
CA LYS A 532 60.06 -21.05 0.53
C LYS A 532 60.85 -21.18 -0.77
N ASP A 533 60.29 -21.88 -1.75
CA ASP A 533 60.93 -22.14 -3.03
C ASP A 533 60.28 -21.29 -4.12
N LEU A 534 61.12 -20.70 -4.99
CA LEU A 534 60.73 -19.84 -6.12
C LEU A 534 59.88 -18.61 -5.77
N ALA A 535 60.04 -18.06 -4.55
CA ALA A 535 59.35 -16.84 -4.09
C ALA A 535 59.49 -15.64 -5.04
N ASP A 536 60.69 -15.46 -5.60
CA ASP A 536 61.01 -14.35 -6.52
C ASP A 536 60.32 -14.47 -7.89
N THR A 537 59.71 -15.62 -8.20
CA THR A 537 58.99 -15.85 -9.45
C THR A 537 57.47 -15.65 -9.33
N VAL A 538 56.96 -15.47 -8.10
CA VAL A 538 55.52 -15.34 -7.83
C VAL A 538 54.99 -14.03 -8.39
N THR A 539 53.97 -14.11 -9.24
CA THR A 539 53.28 -12.95 -9.82
C THR A 539 52.14 -12.47 -8.93
N HIS A 540 51.34 -13.40 -8.41
CA HIS A 540 50.17 -13.12 -7.57
C HIS A 540 49.80 -14.35 -6.73
N TYR A 541 48.81 -14.21 -5.85
CA TYR A 541 48.25 -15.32 -5.08
C TYR A 541 46.76 -15.51 -5.41
N ASN A 542 46.25 -16.70 -5.12
CA ASN A 542 44.83 -17.03 -5.18
C ASN A 542 44.35 -17.43 -3.77
N VAL A 543 43.27 -16.83 -3.29
CA VAL A 543 42.63 -17.18 -2.00
C VAL A 543 41.38 -18.01 -2.31
N PHE A 544 41.24 -19.14 -1.63
CA PHE A 544 40.09 -20.01 -1.74
C PHE A 544 39.40 -20.13 -0.39
N TYR A 545 38.09 -19.92 -0.36
CA TYR A 545 37.29 -19.98 0.86
C TYR A 545 35.98 -20.73 0.64
N ARG A 546 35.43 -21.32 1.69
CA ARG A 546 34.11 -21.95 1.66
C ARG A 546 33.43 -21.92 3.01
N LEU A 547 32.12 -22.10 2.99
CA LEU A 547 31.36 -22.59 4.14
C LEU A 547 31.79 -24.05 4.41
N VAL A 548 31.93 -24.42 5.67
CA VAL A 548 32.26 -25.82 6.00
C VAL A 548 31.15 -26.73 5.44
N ASP A 549 31.55 -27.72 4.62
CA ASP A 549 30.70 -28.63 3.83
C ASP A 549 30.12 -28.10 2.50
N ASP A 550 30.58 -26.94 2.01
CA ASP A 550 30.20 -26.38 0.71
C ASP A 550 31.33 -26.43 -0.34
N GLU A 551 31.05 -25.98 -1.57
CA GLU A 551 32.05 -25.79 -2.64
C GLU A 551 32.96 -24.56 -2.37
N TYR A 552 34.18 -24.57 -2.92
CA TYR A 552 35.14 -23.46 -2.74
C TYR A 552 34.91 -22.33 -3.74
N ASP A 553 34.75 -21.13 -3.20
CA ASP A 553 34.89 -19.88 -3.96
C ASP A 553 36.38 -19.50 -4.07
N SER A 554 36.75 -18.85 -5.18
CA SER A 554 38.14 -18.45 -5.46
C SER A 554 38.25 -16.98 -5.82
N ILE A 555 39.21 -16.28 -5.21
CA ILE A 555 39.59 -14.90 -5.55
C ILE A 555 41.03 -14.90 -6.04
N THR A 556 41.22 -14.42 -7.27
CA THR A 556 42.52 -14.40 -7.94
C THR A 556 43.18 -13.03 -7.85
N ASN A 557 44.48 -12.98 -8.14
CA ASN A 557 45.29 -11.75 -8.16
C ASN A 557 45.35 -10.98 -6.83
N VAL A 558 45.51 -11.71 -5.72
CA VAL A 558 45.54 -11.13 -4.36
C VAL A 558 46.96 -11.10 -3.77
N HIS A 559 47.16 -10.23 -2.78
CA HIS A 559 48.44 -10.08 -2.07
C HIS A 559 48.22 -9.98 -0.55
N SER A 560 49.21 -10.43 0.22
CA SER A 560 49.20 -10.35 1.69
C SER A 560 49.60 -8.93 2.16
N PRO A 561 48.90 -8.32 3.13
CA PRO A 561 47.67 -8.80 3.79
C PRO A 561 46.41 -8.58 2.93
N PHE A 562 45.45 -9.51 3.01
CA PHE A 562 44.21 -9.49 2.22
C PHE A 562 42.97 -9.53 3.11
N ILE A 563 41.95 -8.72 2.80
CA ILE A 563 40.68 -8.66 3.54
C ILE A 563 39.62 -9.40 2.73
N LEU A 564 38.96 -10.38 3.33
CA LEU A 564 37.79 -11.04 2.76
C LEU A 564 36.54 -10.43 3.39
N GLU A 565 35.70 -9.81 2.56
CA GLU A 565 34.46 -9.15 2.95
C GLU A 565 33.23 -9.98 2.54
N HIS A 566 32.03 -9.55 2.94
CA HIS A 566 30.74 -10.19 2.62
C HIS A 566 30.55 -11.62 3.15
N LEU A 567 31.14 -11.93 4.30
CA LEU A 567 30.90 -13.18 5.01
C LEU A 567 29.55 -13.16 5.73
N ASN A 568 28.89 -14.31 5.81
CA ASN A 568 27.70 -14.49 6.64
C ASN A 568 28.05 -14.49 8.13
N ALA A 569 27.21 -13.86 8.94
CA ALA A 569 27.31 -13.81 10.40
C ALA A 569 27.19 -15.21 11.03
N ASN A 570 27.83 -15.40 12.20
CA ASN A 570 27.76 -16.64 12.99
C ASN A 570 28.00 -17.93 12.19
N THR A 571 28.95 -17.89 11.25
CA THR A 571 29.14 -18.95 10.26
C THR A 571 30.60 -19.38 10.22
N LEU A 572 30.82 -20.69 10.04
CA LEU A 572 32.13 -21.32 10.03
C LEU A 572 32.68 -21.40 8.60
N TYR A 573 33.85 -20.82 8.37
CA TYR A 573 34.54 -20.80 7.08
C TYR A 573 35.87 -21.53 7.13
N GLU A 574 36.25 -22.15 6.00
CA GLU A 574 37.56 -22.76 5.78
C GLU A 574 38.28 -22.09 4.61
N VAL A 575 39.55 -21.69 4.81
CA VAL A 575 40.32 -20.90 3.83
C VAL A 575 41.74 -21.43 3.62
N TYR A 576 42.24 -21.34 2.39
CA TYR A 576 43.64 -21.56 2.03
C TYR A 576 44.10 -20.63 0.89
N VAL A 577 45.41 -20.55 0.68
CA VAL A 577 46.03 -19.66 -0.32
C VAL A 577 47.05 -20.42 -1.16
N GLU A 578 47.11 -20.11 -2.45
CA GLU A 578 48.08 -20.63 -3.41
C GLU A 578 48.91 -19.51 -4.03
N ALA A 579 50.19 -19.77 -4.31
CA ALA A 579 51.09 -18.85 -5.00
C ALA A 579 51.15 -19.19 -6.49
N VAL A 580 51.07 -18.19 -7.36
CA VAL A 580 51.08 -18.38 -8.82
C VAL A 580 52.30 -17.71 -9.44
N ASN A 581 53.01 -18.40 -10.33
CA ASN A 581 54.06 -17.83 -11.17
C ASN A 581 53.71 -17.94 -12.67
N GLY A 582 54.61 -17.51 -13.56
CA GLY A 582 54.39 -17.56 -15.01
C GLY A 582 54.21 -18.96 -15.63
N HIS A 583 54.40 -20.05 -14.86
CA HIS A 583 54.15 -21.42 -15.31
C HIS A 583 52.88 -22.05 -14.72
N GLY A 584 52.38 -21.56 -13.57
CA GLY A 584 51.16 -22.09 -12.96
C GLY A 584 51.09 -21.87 -11.45
N ALA A 585 50.05 -22.44 -10.84
CA ALA A 585 49.84 -22.40 -9.39
C ALA A 585 50.70 -23.45 -8.66
N GLY A 586 51.24 -23.04 -7.52
CA GLY A 586 52.00 -23.86 -6.58
C GLY A 586 51.12 -24.67 -5.63
N GLU A 587 51.73 -25.27 -4.61
CA GLU A 587 50.96 -26.01 -3.60
C GLU A 587 50.09 -25.10 -2.71
N PRO A 588 48.93 -25.59 -2.22
CA PRO A 588 48.10 -24.86 -1.28
C PRO A 588 48.74 -24.75 0.09
N SER A 589 48.50 -23.62 0.77
CA SER A 589 48.86 -23.42 2.16
C SER A 589 48.09 -24.36 3.10
N GLN A 590 48.50 -24.38 4.38
CA GLN A 590 47.66 -24.96 5.44
C GLN A 590 46.26 -24.32 5.43
N ARG A 591 45.22 -25.14 5.59
CA ARG A 591 43.83 -24.69 5.70
C ARG A 591 43.61 -24.08 7.08
N VAL A 592 42.93 -22.94 7.13
CA VAL A 592 42.57 -22.26 8.39
C VAL A 592 41.06 -22.16 8.48
N VAL A 593 40.51 -22.61 9.60
CA VAL A 593 39.08 -22.53 9.90
C VAL A 593 38.84 -21.41 10.90
N PHE A 594 37.85 -20.56 10.64
CA PHE A 594 37.44 -19.49 11.55
C PHE A 594 35.92 -19.31 11.54
N SER A 595 35.38 -18.76 12.63
CA SER A 595 33.95 -18.45 12.74
C SER A 595 33.75 -16.94 12.80
N THR A 596 32.86 -16.42 11.96
CA THR A 596 32.39 -15.03 12.07
C THR A 596 31.58 -14.82 13.35
N LYS A 597 31.52 -13.57 13.82
CA LYS A 597 30.78 -13.21 15.05
C LYS A 597 29.27 -13.22 14.83
N SER A 598 28.49 -13.32 15.91
CA SER A 598 27.02 -13.25 15.87
C SER A 598 26.52 -11.81 15.84
N GLN A 599 25.60 -11.52 14.92
CA GLN A 599 24.92 -10.23 14.80
C GLN A 599 24.06 -9.91 16.05
N ILE A 600 23.39 -10.92 16.62
CA ILE A 600 22.52 -10.79 17.81
C ILE A 600 23.33 -10.41 19.08
N ALA A 601 24.59 -10.83 19.18
CA ALA A 601 25.43 -10.50 20.33
C ALA A 601 25.93 -9.05 20.28
N ASN A 602 26.21 -8.53 19.08
CA ASN A 602 26.61 -7.14 18.87
C ASN A 602 25.44 -6.17 19.06
N ASP A 603 24.24 -6.54 18.60
CA ASP A 603 23.02 -5.74 18.80
C ASP A 603 22.62 -5.68 20.27
N ARG A 604 22.79 -6.78 21.02
CA ARG A 604 22.53 -6.82 22.48
C ARG A 604 23.48 -5.96 23.31
N GLU A 605 24.69 -5.67 22.85
CA GLU A 605 25.61 -4.76 23.55
C GLU A 605 25.32 -3.28 23.24
N LEU A 606 24.53 -2.97 22.21
CA LEU A 606 24.13 -1.61 21.84
C LEU A 606 22.68 -1.24 22.20
N THR A 607 21.79 -2.21 22.50
CA THR A 607 20.35 -1.97 22.72
C THR A 607 19.81 -2.42 24.08
N THR A 608 20.52 -2.24 25.19
CA THR A 608 19.87 -2.29 26.50
C THR A 608 19.34 -0.91 26.87
N SER A 609 18.20 -0.51 26.30
CA SER A 609 17.44 0.63 26.82
C SER A 609 16.87 0.26 28.19
N PRO A 610 17.13 1.04 29.26
CA PRO A 610 16.68 0.71 30.63
C PRO A 610 15.16 0.88 30.83
N TYR A 611 14.43 1.47 29.87
CA TYR A 611 12.98 1.64 29.92
C TYR A 611 12.26 0.56 29.13
N ASN A 612 11.52 -0.31 29.82
CA ASN A 612 10.71 -1.34 29.18
C ASN A 612 9.32 -0.81 28.81
N LEU A 613 9.14 -0.45 27.54
CA LEU A 613 7.87 0.02 26.98
C LEU A 613 6.76 -1.02 27.13
N THR A 614 7.07 -2.30 26.90
CA THR A 614 6.11 -3.40 27.01
C THR A 614 5.60 -3.56 28.43
N ASP A 615 6.48 -3.45 29.45
CA ASP A 615 6.08 -3.49 30.85
C ASP A 615 5.13 -2.34 31.20
N CYS A 616 5.32 -1.15 30.62
CA CYS A 616 4.39 -0.04 30.79
C CYS A 616 2.99 -0.41 30.30
N CYS A 617 2.86 -0.92 29.07
CA CYS A 617 1.57 -1.28 28.47
C CYS A 617 0.84 -2.38 29.25
N VAL A 618 1.59 -3.36 29.77
CA VAL A 618 1.03 -4.40 30.64
C VAL A 618 0.49 -3.79 31.94
N ASN A 619 1.26 -2.90 32.58
CA ASN A 619 0.88 -2.28 33.84
C ASN A 619 -0.35 -1.35 33.74
N ILE A 620 -0.51 -0.64 32.62
CA ILE A 620 -1.69 0.23 32.39
C ILE A 620 -2.90 -0.52 31.81
N LYS A 621 -2.83 -1.86 31.76
CA LYS A 621 -3.86 -2.74 31.20
C LYS A 621 -4.30 -2.31 29.80
N LEU A 622 -3.33 -2.17 28.89
CA LEU A 622 -3.63 -2.07 27.46
C LEU A 622 -4.34 -3.37 27.01
N ARG A 623 -5.39 -3.26 26.18
CA ARG A 623 -6.07 -4.44 25.64
C ARG A 623 -5.07 -5.32 24.89
N GLN A 624 -5.17 -6.63 25.08
CA GLN A 624 -4.26 -7.60 24.47
C GLN A 624 -4.21 -7.48 22.94
N MET A 625 -5.34 -7.18 22.29
CA MET A 625 -5.38 -6.94 20.84
C MET A 625 -4.56 -5.72 20.38
N CYS A 626 -4.29 -4.77 21.27
CA CYS A 626 -3.52 -3.54 20.98
C CYS A 626 -2.05 -3.65 21.38
N MET A 627 -1.63 -4.75 22.02
CA MET A 627 -0.23 -4.98 22.40
C MET A 627 0.77 -4.95 21.23
N PRO A 628 0.44 -5.39 20.01
CA PRO A 628 1.35 -5.25 18.86
C PRO A 628 1.74 -3.79 18.57
N LEU A 629 0.89 -2.82 18.95
CA LEU A 629 1.17 -1.39 18.80
C LEU A 629 2.06 -0.83 19.93
N CYS A 630 2.35 -1.61 20.98
CA CYS A 630 3.20 -1.21 22.10
C CYS A 630 4.68 -1.52 21.82
N SER A 631 5.19 -0.95 20.73
CA SER A 631 6.58 -1.03 20.31
C SER A 631 6.97 0.28 19.63
N PHE A 632 8.22 0.72 19.79
CA PHE A 632 8.73 1.82 18.96
C PHE A 632 8.88 1.41 17.49
N ASP A 633 8.92 0.11 17.21
CA ASP A 633 8.97 -0.47 15.87
C ASP A 633 7.63 -1.12 15.48
N ALA A 634 6.51 -0.49 15.83
CA ALA A 634 5.19 -0.99 15.46
C ALA A 634 4.99 -0.97 13.93
N ASN A 635 4.43 -2.06 13.41
CA ASN A 635 4.15 -2.23 11.98
C ASN A 635 2.90 -1.44 11.56
N MET A 636 2.94 -0.82 10.39
CA MET A 636 1.85 -0.03 9.82
C MET A 636 0.70 -0.91 9.35
N THR A 637 0.96 -2.17 9.00
CA THR A 637 -0.09 -3.19 8.81
C THR A 637 -0.89 -3.42 10.09
N ASP A 638 -0.21 -3.52 11.24
CA ASP A 638 -0.86 -3.66 12.55
C ASP A 638 -1.58 -2.36 12.94
N VAL A 639 -0.97 -1.20 12.68
CA VAL A 639 -1.63 0.11 12.92
C VAL A 639 -2.90 0.24 12.07
N ARG A 640 -2.85 -0.04 10.77
CA ARG A 640 -4.02 0.06 9.86
C ARG A 640 -5.13 -0.91 10.26
N SER A 641 -4.79 -2.14 10.62
CA SER A 641 -5.78 -3.16 11.00
C SER A 641 -6.37 -2.94 12.40
N LEU A 642 -5.56 -2.45 13.36
CA LEU A 642 -5.96 -2.30 14.75
C LEU A 642 -6.43 -0.89 15.11
N ALA A 643 -6.14 0.14 14.31
CA ALA A 643 -6.54 1.54 14.57
C ALA A 643 -8.05 1.70 14.87
N PRO A 644 -8.99 1.07 14.14
CA PRO A 644 -10.42 1.16 14.45
C PRO A 644 -10.80 0.61 15.83
N PHE A 645 -10.04 -0.36 16.34
CA PHE A 645 -10.30 -1.05 17.61
C PHE A 645 -9.53 -0.44 18.78
N CYS A 646 -8.34 0.10 18.52
CA CYS A 646 -7.40 0.62 19.51
C CYS A 646 -7.41 2.15 19.63
N GLY A 647 -8.16 2.88 18.79
CA GLY A 647 -8.24 4.34 18.83
C GLY A 647 -8.64 4.91 20.19
N ALA A 648 -9.56 4.24 20.89
CA ALA A 648 -9.96 4.61 22.26
C ALA A 648 -8.83 4.45 23.30
N GLU A 649 -7.82 3.62 23.03
CA GLU A 649 -6.66 3.38 23.87
C GLU A 649 -5.38 4.06 23.34
N LEU A 650 -5.48 4.92 22.32
CA LEU A 650 -4.31 5.60 21.75
C LEU A 650 -3.55 6.44 22.80
N HIS A 651 -4.29 7.07 23.72
CA HIS A 651 -3.70 7.83 24.83
C HIS A 651 -2.81 6.96 25.75
N LYS A 652 -3.11 5.67 25.90
CA LYS A 652 -2.30 4.70 26.67
C LYS A 652 -0.98 4.41 25.95
N LEU A 653 -1.03 4.18 24.63
CA LEU A 653 0.13 3.94 23.78
C LEU A 653 1.09 5.12 23.77
N ILE A 654 0.56 6.33 23.55
CA ILE A 654 1.35 7.57 23.51
C ILE A 654 1.94 7.91 24.89
N LYS A 655 1.20 7.70 25.98
CA LYS A 655 1.69 7.87 27.35
C LYS A 655 2.84 6.91 27.69
N CYS A 656 2.75 5.64 27.32
CA CYS A 656 3.84 4.68 27.48
C CYS A 656 5.02 5.00 26.56
N GLY A 657 4.77 5.39 25.31
CA GLY A 657 5.82 5.79 24.37
C GLY A 657 6.68 6.93 24.90
N ALA A 658 6.06 8.00 25.41
CA ALA A 658 6.79 9.12 26.00
C ALA A 658 7.55 8.74 27.28
N GLY A 659 7.07 7.73 28.01
CA GLY A 659 7.71 7.20 29.22
C GLY A 659 7.83 8.21 30.37
N GLY A 660 7.00 9.25 30.38
CA GLY A 660 7.04 10.30 31.40
C GLY A 660 8.17 11.31 31.22
N ARG A 661 8.74 11.41 30.01
CA ARG A 661 9.86 12.30 29.68
C ARG A 661 9.38 13.46 28.81
N ASN A 662 10.03 14.62 28.93
CA ASN A 662 9.69 15.80 28.12
C ASN A 662 10.52 15.82 26.83
N HIS A 663 9.93 15.39 25.71
CA HIS A 663 10.61 15.37 24.41
C HIS A 663 10.41 16.64 23.58
N GLY A 664 9.85 17.71 24.16
CA GLY A 664 9.53 18.95 23.45
C GLY A 664 10.73 19.57 22.72
N ALA A 665 11.92 19.52 23.30
CA ALA A 665 13.15 20.02 22.66
C ALA A 665 13.54 19.20 21.40
N CYS A 666 13.41 17.88 21.47
CA CYS A 666 13.65 16.99 20.33
C CYS A 666 12.63 17.21 19.21
N CYS A 667 11.35 17.31 19.57
CA CYS A 667 10.27 17.54 18.63
C CYS A 667 10.38 18.88 17.90
N THR A 668 10.70 19.96 18.61
CA THR A 668 10.92 21.28 17.99
C THR A 668 12.10 21.23 17.01
N ARG A 669 13.18 20.52 17.38
CA ARG A 669 14.33 20.31 16.48
C ARG A 669 13.94 19.52 15.22
N ARG A 670 13.01 18.58 15.33
CA ARG A 670 12.49 17.74 14.22
C ARG A 670 11.25 18.32 13.54
N GLY A 671 10.99 19.62 13.69
CA GLY A 671 9.95 20.32 12.94
C GLY A 671 8.50 19.97 13.30
N VAL A 672 8.26 19.36 14.47
CA VAL A 672 6.89 19.06 14.93
C VAL A 672 6.16 20.39 15.20
N PRO A 673 5.00 20.65 14.57
CA PRO A 673 4.26 21.90 14.75
C PRO A 673 3.83 22.13 16.19
N GLY A 674 3.70 23.40 16.60
CA GLY A 674 3.34 23.78 17.98
C GLY A 674 2.04 23.17 18.49
N ILE A 675 1.06 22.94 17.60
CA ILE A 675 -0.21 22.27 17.92
C ILE A 675 -0.03 20.78 18.28
N CYS A 676 1.06 20.17 17.83
CA CYS A 676 1.41 18.76 18.03
C CYS A 676 2.39 18.55 19.19
N THR A 677 2.96 19.63 19.76
CA THR A 677 3.88 19.58 20.91
C THR A 677 3.34 18.79 22.11
N PRO A 678 2.03 18.80 22.46
CA PRO A 678 1.51 17.96 23.53
C PRO A 678 1.83 16.46 23.34
N LEU A 679 1.85 15.97 22.10
CA LEU A 679 2.17 14.56 21.80
C LEU A 679 3.60 14.20 22.23
N CYS A 680 4.52 15.14 22.13
CA CYS A 680 5.92 14.99 22.55
C CYS A 680 6.09 14.81 24.06
N SER A 681 5.07 15.18 24.83
CA SER A 681 4.99 14.97 26.27
C SER A 681 4.05 13.83 26.63
N GLY A 682 3.63 13.00 25.67
CA GLY A 682 2.69 11.91 25.91
C GLY A 682 1.24 12.33 26.11
N VAL A 683 0.89 13.57 25.74
CA VAL A 683 -0.45 14.15 25.88
C VAL A 683 -1.14 14.22 24.52
N VAL A 684 -2.36 13.70 24.42
CA VAL A 684 -3.15 13.76 23.19
C VAL A 684 -3.97 15.06 23.22
N PRO A 685 -3.87 15.97 22.23
CA PRO A 685 -4.66 17.20 22.20
C PRO A 685 -6.16 16.94 22.05
N ASP A 686 -6.97 17.98 22.26
CA ASP A 686 -8.42 17.96 22.56
C ASP A 686 -9.33 17.09 21.67
N SER A 687 -8.91 16.65 20.48
CA SER A 687 -9.60 15.59 19.72
C SER A 687 -8.64 14.66 18.97
N LEU A 688 -8.95 13.35 18.98
CA LEU A 688 -8.24 12.33 18.17
C LEU A 688 -8.24 12.66 16.67
N LEU A 689 -9.30 13.34 16.21
CA LEU A 689 -9.41 13.82 14.84
C LEU A 689 -8.39 14.93 14.53
N SER A 690 -8.18 15.86 15.46
CA SER A 690 -7.16 16.91 15.33
C SER A 690 -5.75 16.31 15.25
N VAL A 691 -5.47 15.26 16.04
CA VAL A 691 -4.20 14.53 15.95
C VAL A 691 -4.04 13.84 14.60
N ALA A 692 -5.08 13.16 14.13
CA ALA A 692 -5.05 12.47 12.85
C ALA A 692 -4.92 13.42 11.65
N VAL A 693 -5.47 14.64 11.74
CA VAL A 693 -5.42 15.62 10.64
C VAL A 693 -4.15 16.47 10.68
N ASN A 694 -3.80 17.01 11.84
CA ASN A 694 -2.72 18.01 11.96
C ASN A 694 -1.36 17.40 12.30
N CYS A 695 -1.35 16.23 12.94
CA CYS A 695 -0.13 15.66 13.52
C CYS A 695 0.28 14.33 12.91
N ALA A 696 -0.55 13.69 12.07
CA ALA A 696 -0.28 12.36 11.53
C ALA A 696 1.05 12.27 10.78
N SER A 697 1.36 13.25 9.92
CA SER A 697 2.63 13.32 9.19
C SER A 697 3.88 13.45 10.07
N PHE A 698 3.70 13.79 11.35
CA PHE A 698 4.79 14.00 12.31
C PHE A 698 4.90 12.89 13.35
N ILE A 699 4.02 11.88 13.33
CA ILE A 699 4.02 10.78 14.31
C ILE A 699 5.35 10.02 14.30
N GLY A 700 5.95 9.80 13.11
CA GLY A 700 7.28 9.19 12.99
C GLY A 700 8.36 9.97 13.75
N ASN A 701 8.37 11.31 13.62
CA ASN A 701 9.30 12.19 14.32
C ASN A 701 9.11 12.13 15.85
N VAL A 702 7.86 12.06 16.31
CA VAL A 702 7.53 11.95 17.74
C VAL A 702 8.00 10.61 18.31
N VAL A 703 7.72 9.49 17.63
CA VAL A 703 8.14 8.15 18.06
C VAL A 703 9.67 8.03 18.08
N GLN A 704 10.36 8.64 17.13
CA GLN A 704 11.83 8.67 17.12
C GLN A 704 12.39 9.49 18.28
N CYS A 705 11.78 10.63 18.62
CA CYS A 705 12.16 11.37 19.82
C CYS A 705 11.95 10.53 21.09
N PHE A 706 10.88 9.75 21.17
CA PHE A 706 10.64 8.87 22.31
C PHE A 706 11.77 7.88 22.51
N GLU A 707 12.14 7.16 21.45
CA GLU A 707 13.24 6.20 21.45
C GLU A 707 14.57 6.86 21.79
N GLU A 708 14.94 7.96 21.13
CA GLU A 708 16.17 8.72 21.40
C GLU A 708 16.27 9.19 22.86
N GLY A 709 15.14 9.60 23.43
CA GLY A 709 15.07 10.09 24.79
C GLY A 709 15.12 8.98 25.83
N THR A 710 14.83 7.71 25.46
CA THR A 710 15.01 6.58 26.39
C THR A 710 16.50 6.42 26.73
N GLY A 711 16.84 6.50 28.02
CA GLY A 711 18.22 6.47 28.51
C GLY A 711 18.98 7.80 28.48
N LYS A 712 18.47 8.84 27.79
CA LYS A 712 19.07 10.20 27.81
C LYS A 712 18.31 11.19 28.70
N LEU A 713 16.99 11.18 28.64
CA LEU A 713 16.14 12.06 29.45
C LEU A 713 15.72 11.35 30.75
N PRO A 714 15.66 12.07 31.88
CA PRO A 714 15.31 11.46 33.15
C PRO A 714 13.82 11.16 33.23
N GLY A 715 13.45 10.00 33.76
CA GLY A 715 12.06 9.66 34.07
C GLY A 715 11.48 10.48 35.25
N PRO A 716 10.16 10.40 35.47
CA PRO A 716 9.51 11.08 36.59
C PRO A 716 9.88 10.39 37.93
N VAL A 717 9.81 11.15 39.03
CA VAL A 717 10.06 10.59 40.37
C VAL A 717 8.97 9.61 40.79
N GLY A 718 9.36 8.55 41.50
CA GLY A 718 8.45 7.57 42.09
C GLY A 718 8.07 7.92 43.53
N ASP A 719 7.00 7.32 44.03
CA ASP A 719 6.61 7.33 45.46
C ASP A 719 6.68 8.69 46.18
N MET A 720 6.28 9.78 45.50
CA MET A 720 6.26 11.11 46.11
C MET A 720 5.19 11.21 47.20
N HIS A 721 5.61 11.51 48.43
CA HIS A 721 4.73 11.65 49.59
C HIS A 721 5.23 12.70 50.60
N ALA A 722 4.31 13.26 51.37
CA ALA A 722 4.63 14.13 52.50
C ALA A 722 4.80 13.30 53.79
N VAL A 723 5.89 13.51 54.51
CA VAL A 723 6.26 12.74 55.72
C VAL A 723 5.96 13.53 57.00
N LYS A 724 6.04 14.86 56.96
CA LYS A 724 5.78 15.73 58.12
C LYS A 724 5.13 17.04 57.69
N LEU A 725 4.01 17.40 58.32
CA LEU A 725 3.37 18.70 58.18
C LEU A 725 3.41 19.47 59.49
N THR A 726 3.90 20.71 59.45
CA THR A 726 3.79 21.68 60.55
C THR A 726 2.82 22.79 60.17
N ASN A 727 2.60 23.74 61.09
CA ASN A 727 1.80 24.93 60.81
C ASN A 727 2.35 25.84 59.68
N ASN A 728 3.63 25.68 59.28
CA ASN A 728 4.28 26.59 58.32
C ASN A 728 5.28 25.88 57.37
N SER A 729 5.39 24.56 57.43
CA SER A 729 6.31 23.79 56.60
C SER A 729 5.81 22.38 56.28
N VAL A 730 6.28 21.82 55.16
CA VAL A 730 6.09 20.41 54.81
C VAL A 730 7.42 19.77 54.41
N SER A 731 7.64 18.53 54.87
CA SER A 731 8.77 17.68 54.45
C SER A 731 8.29 16.64 53.44
N LEU A 732 8.93 16.61 52.28
CA LEU A 732 8.60 15.80 51.12
C LEU A 732 9.71 14.79 50.86
N VAL A 733 9.35 13.55 50.48
CA VAL A 733 10.27 12.48 50.12
C VAL A 733 9.77 11.79 48.86
N TRP A 734 10.69 11.36 48.00
CA TRP A 734 10.40 10.62 46.77
C TRP A 734 11.51 9.61 46.43
N SER A 735 11.20 8.68 45.54
CA SER A 735 12.14 7.73 44.96
C SER A 735 12.70 8.28 43.64
N PRO A 736 14.02 8.17 43.37
CA PRO A 736 14.58 8.58 42.10
C PRO A 736 14.10 7.66 40.97
N PRO A 737 14.17 8.10 39.70
CA PRO A 737 13.77 7.29 38.54
C PRO A 737 14.63 6.02 38.39
N ASN A 738 14.02 4.88 38.05
CA ASN A 738 14.69 3.58 37.93
C ASN A 738 15.44 3.36 36.58
N ASP A 739 15.81 4.42 35.86
CA ASP A 739 16.15 4.34 34.43
C ASP A 739 17.62 4.70 34.07
N ASN A 740 18.57 4.54 35.00
CA ASN A 740 20.02 4.79 34.79
C ASN A 740 20.36 6.17 34.15
N SER A 741 19.44 7.14 34.21
CA SER A 741 19.46 8.41 33.46
C SER A 741 20.34 9.52 34.07
N ASN A 742 21.18 9.18 35.06
CA ASN A 742 22.08 10.09 35.80
C ASN A 742 21.43 11.45 36.13
N VAL A 743 20.37 11.44 36.95
CA VAL A 743 19.68 12.65 37.42
C VAL A 743 20.65 13.55 38.18
N THR A 744 20.70 14.85 37.82
CA THR A 744 21.60 15.83 38.46
C THR A 744 20.92 16.60 39.59
N SER A 745 19.63 16.90 39.45
CA SER A 745 18.85 17.67 40.42
C SER A 745 17.34 17.41 40.27
N PHE A 746 16.58 17.79 41.30
CA PHE A 746 15.11 17.74 41.33
C PHE A 746 14.56 19.16 41.51
N VAL A 747 13.54 19.50 40.74
CA VAL A 747 12.84 20.78 40.83
C VAL A 747 11.47 20.56 41.47
N VAL A 748 11.28 21.12 42.67
CA VAL A 748 10.01 21.03 43.40
C VAL A 748 9.20 22.29 43.13
N HIS A 749 8.01 22.10 42.57
CA HIS A 749 7.08 23.17 42.24
C HIS A 749 5.91 23.16 43.22
N TYR A 750 5.53 24.34 43.70
CA TYR A 750 4.42 24.46 44.65
C TYR A 750 3.63 25.75 44.45
N GLN A 751 2.32 25.69 44.67
CA GLN A 751 1.43 26.85 44.55
C GLN A 751 0.27 26.76 45.55
N LYS A 752 -0.12 27.91 46.10
CA LYS A 752 -1.33 28.05 46.93
C LYS A 752 -2.58 27.91 46.05
N VAL A 753 -3.53 27.08 46.48
CA VAL A 753 -4.79 26.82 45.78
C VAL A 753 -5.90 27.70 46.37
N ASN A 754 -6.59 28.46 45.51
CA ASN A 754 -7.79 29.24 45.82
C ASN A 754 -8.98 28.61 45.08
N ASN A 755 -10.24 28.85 45.49
CA ASN A 755 -11.44 28.31 44.81
C ASN A 755 -11.47 28.56 43.28
N ALA A 756 -10.83 29.62 42.78
CA ALA A 756 -10.72 29.92 41.35
C ALA A 756 -9.59 29.15 40.62
N THR A 757 -8.54 28.72 41.34
CA THR A 757 -7.35 28.05 40.78
C THR A 757 -7.35 26.53 41.02
N VAL A 758 -8.45 25.98 41.57
CA VAL A 758 -8.64 24.53 41.80
C VAL A 758 -8.68 23.75 40.48
N HIS A 759 -9.19 24.36 39.42
CA HIS A 759 -9.42 23.73 38.10
C HIS A 759 -8.50 24.28 36.99
N GLU A 760 -7.52 25.12 37.33
CA GLU A 760 -6.53 25.61 36.34
C GLU A 760 -5.45 24.56 36.10
N ASN A 761 -5.43 23.99 34.89
CA ASN A 761 -4.40 23.05 34.44
C ASN A 761 -3.12 23.76 33.98
N THR A 762 -3.23 25.03 33.56
CA THR A 762 -2.09 25.83 33.11
C THR A 762 -1.30 26.29 34.33
N ILE A 763 -0.21 25.59 34.61
CA ILE A 763 0.61 25.87 35.79
C ILE A 763 1.36 27.20 35.57
N LYS A 764 0.85 28.29 36.14
CA LYS A 764 1.68 29.46 36.45
C LYS A 764 2.58 29.09 37.62
N LEU A 765 3.80 28.64 37.28
CA LEU A 765 4.82 28.16 38.21
C LEU A 765 5.44 29.34 38.98
N ASP A 766 4.73 29.87 39.97
CA ASP A 766 5.17 31.07 40.68
C ASP A 766 6.29 30.78 41.71
N GLN A 767 6.38 29.55 42.24
CA GLN A 767 7.37 29.17 43.25
C GLN A 767 8.01 27.82 42.94
N GLN A 768 9.35 27.79 42.93
CA GLN A 768 10.16 26.59 42.69
C GLN A 768 11.40 26.58 43.58
N ILE A 769 11.83 25.37 43.96
CA ILE A 769 13.13 25.14 44.60
C ILE A 769 13.84 23.99 43.89
N GLU A 770 15.16 24.07 43.75
CA GLU A 770 16.00 23.02 43.16
C GLU A 770 16.81 22.34 44.28
N VAL A 771 16.77 21.00 44.34
CA VAL A 771 17.45 20.19 45.35
C VAL A 771 18.20 19.03 44.71
N ASN A 772 19.31 18.60 45.32
CA ASN A 772 20.12 17.49 44.83
C ASN A 772 19.84 16.16 45.56
N GLU A 773 19.11 16.22 46.67
CA GLU A 773 18.72 15.06 47.48
C GLU A 773 17.30 14.61 47.13
N ASN A 774 16.95 13.38 47.51
CA ASN A 774 15.62 12.79 47.28
C ASN A 774 14.56 13.29 48.28
N SER A 775 14.79 14.45 48.88
CA SER A 775 13.90 15.07 49.86
C SER A 775 13.98 16.59 49.80
N ALA A 776 12.88 17.26 50.16
CA ALA A 776 12.84 18.71 50.27
C ALA A 776 11.94 19.16 51.42
N VAL A 777 12.28 20.30 52.01
CA VAL A 777 11.47 20.95 53.03
C VAL A 777 10.98 22.30 52.50
N LEU A 778 9.67 22.42 52.29
CA LEU A 778 9.03 23.68 51.95
C LEU A 778 8.75 24.45 53.25
N ILE A 779 9.15 25.72 53.31
CA ILE A 779 9.00 26.59 54.48
C ILE A 779 8.25 27.88 54.10
N LYS A 780 7.74 28.62 55.10
CA LYS A 780 6.97 29.87 54.92
C LYS A 780 5.61 29.65 54.23
N LEU A 781 4.95 28.54 54.53
CA LEU A 781 3.61 28.21 54.03
C LEU A 781 2.51 28.76 54.96
N GLU A 782 1.42 29.28 54.40
CA GLU A 782 0.33 29.81 55.21
C GLU A 782 -0.48 28.71 55.91
N THR A 783 -0.64 28.81 57.24
CA THR A 783 -1.44 27.88 58.03
C THR A 783 -2.91 27.86 57.60
N GLY A 784 -3.50 26.66 57.50
CA GLY A 784 -4.90 26.44 57.12
C GLY A 784 -5.21 26.67 55.65
N LYS A 785 -4.18 26.75 54.79
CA LYS A 785 -4.32 26.92 53.34
C LYS A 785 -3.93 25.65 52.60
N LEU A 786 -4.57 25.44 51.44
CA LEU A 786 -4.31 24.31 50.56
C LEU A 786 -3.18 24.66 49.58
N TYR A 787 -2.23 23.75 49.39
CA TYR A 787 -1.15 23.86 48.41
C TYR A 787 -1.13 22.65 47.49
N LYS A 788 -0.85 22.89 46.20
CA LYS A 788 -0.53 21.86 45.21
C LYS A 788 0.99 21.78 45.06
N VAL A 789 1.54 20.57 45.08
CA VAL A 789 2.99 20.32 44.99
C VAL A 789 3.28 19.16 44.03
N PHE A 790 4.29 19.29 43.19
CA PHE A 790 4.83 18.21 42.36
C PHE A 790 6.34 18.37 42.17
N VAL A 791 7.01 17.30 41.74
CA VAL A 791 8.47 17.28 41.52
C VAL A 791 8.77 16.89 40.08
N VAL A 792 9.82 17.49 39.52
CA VAL A 792 10.36 17.18 38.19
C VAL A 792 11.84 16.79 38.33
N SER A 793 12.24 15.70 37.68
CA SER A 793 13.64 15.28 37.59
C SER A 793 14.36 16.07 36.48
N LYS A 794 15.63 16.42 36.69
CA LYS A 794 16.44 17.18 35.73
C LYS A 794 17.84 16.59 35.57
N ASN A 795 18.33 16.56 34.33
CA ASN A 795 19.72 16.24 34.00
C ASN A 795 20.26 17.22 32.94
N ILE A 796 21.46 16.95 32.40
CA ILE A 796 22.10 17.82 31.39
C ILE A 796 21.35 17.86 30.04
N HIS A 797 20.50 16.87 29.76
CA HIS A 797 19.81 16.72 28.47
C HIS A 797 18.37 17.25 28.52
N GLY A 798 17.76 17.34 29.70
CA GLY A 798 16.41 17.88 29.84
C GLY A 798 15.75 17.49 31.17
N THR A 799 14.42 17.47 31.15
CA THR A 799 13.58 17.22 32.33
C THR A 799 12.61 16.07 32.12
N SER A 800 12.14 15.49 33.21
CA SER A 800 10.97 14.60 33.20
C SER A 800 9.68 15.41 33.03
N LEU A 801 8.56 14.71 32.88
CA LEU A 801 7.24 15.25 33.16
C LEU A 801 7.01 15.36 34.68
N PRO A 802 6.04 16.18 35.13
CA PRO A 802 5.66 16.29 36.54
C PRO A 802 5.27 14.95 37.18
N SER A 803 5.61 14.78 38.45
CA SER A 803 5.07 13.71 39.29
C SER A 803 3.55 13.84 39.49
N SER A 804 2.93 12.83 40.13
CA SER A 804 1.59 12.97 40.71
C SER A 804 1.52 14.18 41.66
N ILE A 805 0.34 14.78 41.79
CA ILE A 805 0.13 16.03 42.53
C ILE A 805 -0.18 15.71 44.00
N LEU A 806 0.58 16.32 44.92
CA LEU A 806 0.23 16.38 46.33
C LEU A 806 -0.67 17.59 46.60
N LEU A 807 -1.82 17.33 47.21
CA LEU A 807 -2.71 18.36 47.75
C LEU A 807 -2.60 18.36 49.27
N LEU A 808 -2.05 19.44 49.80
CA LEU A 808 -1.66 19.53 51.21
C LEU A 808 -2.41 20.67 51.87
N ASN A 809 -3.18 20.36 52.92
CA ASN A 809 -3.71 21.38 53.83
C ASN A 809 -2.67 21.63 54.93
N ILE A 810 -2.16 22.86 55.02
CA ILE A 810 -1.05 23.19 55.93
C ILE A 810 -1.58 23.37 57.35
N THR A 811 -1.72 22.25 58.06
CA THR A 811 -2.11 22.18 59.47
C THR A 811 -1.18 21.21 60.19
N GLU A 812 -0.78 21.54 61.42
CA GLU A 812 0.04 20.66 62.26
C GLU A 812 -0.73 19.37 62.53
N THR A 813 -0.25 18.28 61.92
CA THR A 813 -0.90 16.97 61.93
C THR A 813 0.17 15.89 61.97
N ASP A 814 0.03 14.96 62.90
CA ASP A 814 0.85 13.74 62.92
C ASP A 814 0.35 12.83 61.79
N LEU A 815 1.17 12.68 60.76
CA LEU A 815 0.87 11.80 59.63
C LEU A 815 1.16 10.34 60.00
N ASP A 816 0.24 9.45 59.64
CA ASP A 816 0.46 7.99 59.73
C ASP A 816 1.67 7.56 58.88
N SER A 817 2.21 6.36 59.15
CA SER A 817 3.37 5.76 58.45
C SER A 817 3.33 5.73 56.91
N LYS A 818 2.19 6.05 56.28
CA LYS A 818 2.01 6.14 54.81
C LYS A 818 2.06 7.56 54.25
N GLY A 819 2.05 8.61 55.09
CA GLY A 819 2.07 10.00 54.66
C GLY A 819 0.85 10.43 53.81
N VAL A 820 0.90 11.64 53.25
CA VAL A 820 -0.02 12.06 52.18
C VAL A 820 0.61 11.70 50.85
N VAL A 821 -0.05 10.86 50.06
CA VAL A 821 0.45 10.37 48.75
C VAL A 821 -0.11 11.22 47.63
N GLY A 822 0.70 11.44 46.58
CA GLY A 822 0.29 12.17 45.39
C GLY A 822 -0.81 11.42 44.62
N VAL A 823 -1.85 12.14 44.22
CA VAL A 823 -2.93 11.63 43.35
C VAL A 823 -2.80 12.22 41.96
N THR A 824 -3.48 11.62 40.98
CA THR A 824 -3.51 12.16 39.61
C THR A 824 -4.22 13.52 39.59
N SER A 825 -3.90 14.34 38.59
CA SER A 825 -4.68 15.55 38.32
C SER A 825 -6.13 15.20 37.95
N PRO A 826 -7.05 16.18 37.96
CA PRO A 826 -8.40 15.99 37.43
C PRO A 826 -8.38 15.66 35.93
N PRO A 827 -9.39 14.92 35.44
CA PRO A 827 -9.77 14.95 34.03
C PRO A 827 -10.13 16.38 33.61
N HIS A 828 -9.98 16.69 32.32
CA HIS A 828 -10.19 18.04 31.80
C HIS A 828 -10.74 18.05 30.37
N SER A 829 -11.02 19.23 29.82
CA SER A 829 -11.60 19.40 28.48
C SER A 829 -12.90 18.61 28.28
N LEU A 830 -13.76 18.62 29.28
CA LEU A 830 -15.09 18.00 29.23
C LEU A 830 -15.94 18.67 28.15
N SER A 831 -16.50 17.86 27.26
CA SER A 831 -17.28 18.32 26.12
C SER A 831 -18.44 17.37 25.81
N VAL A 832 -19.48 17.90 25.18
CA VAL A 832 -20.57 17.11 24.60
C VAL A 832 -20.19 16.77 23.16
N SER A 833 -20.03 15.48 22.85
CA SER A 833 -19.71 15.01 21.50
C SER A 833 -20.97 14.68 20.69
N ALA A 834 -22.05 14.26 21.34
CA ALA A 834 -23.35 14.02 20.71
C ALA A 834 -24.48 14.15 21.74
N HIS A 835 -25.67 14.54 21.31
CA HIS A 835 -26.85 14.59 22.17
C HIS A 835 -28.13 14.32 21.36
N SER A 836 -29.22 14.02 22.06
CA SER A 836 -30.56 13.77 21.54
C SER A 836 -31.59 14.09 22.64
N ALA A 837 -32.85 13.75 22.42
CA ALA A 837 -33.91 13.95 23.41
C ALA A 837 -33.77 13.07 24.67
N ASN A 838 -33.07 11.94 24.59
CA ASN A 838 -32.99 10.97 25.68
C ASN A 838 -31.57 10.55 26.05
N TYR A 839 -30.55 11.14 25.43
CA TYR A 839 -29.16 10.84 25.78
C TYR A 839 -28.24 12.03 25.54
N VAL A 840 -27.13 12.04 26.25
CA VAL A 840 -25.98 12.93 26.02
C VAL A 840 -24.71 12.08 26.07
N THR A 841 -23.87 12.21 25.05
CA THR A 841 -22.54 11.60 25.00
C THR A 841 -21.50 12.63 25.38
N ILE A 842 -20.71 12.28 26.39
CA ILE A 842 -19.75 13.16 27.05
C ILE A 842 -18.36 12.58 26.82
N THR A 843 -17.42 13.45 26.48
CA THR A 843 -16.02 13.12 26.23
C THR A 843 -15.13 14.02 27.07
N TRP A 844 -14.01 13.49 27.55
CA TRP A 844 -13.02 14.23 28.35
C TRP A 844 -11.60 13.80 28.03
N GLN A 845 -10.62 14.59 28.43
CA GLN A 845 -9.21 14.23 28.38
C GLN A 845 -8.77 13.58 29.71
N PRO A 846 -7.91 12.55 29.66
CA PRO A 846 -7.30 11.96 30.85
C PRO A 846 -6.53 12.97 31.72
N PRO A 847 -6.21 12.63 32.98
CA PRO A 847 -5.34 13.44 33.82
C PRO A 847 -4.01 13.78 33.14
N GLU A 848 -3.74 15.07 32.96
CA GLU A 848 -2.48 15.59 32.41
C GLU A 848 -1.27 15.17 33.27
N PHE A 849 -1.45 15.14 34.59
CA PHE A 849 -0.40 14.73 35.53
C PHE A 849 -0.77 13.42 36.21
N SER A 850 -0.03 12.37 35.88
CA SER A 850 -0.15 11.05 36.49
C SER A 850 1.14 10.26 36.30
N HIS A 851 1.40 9.31 37.20
CA HIS A 851 2.52 8.42 37.00
C HIS A 851 2.29 7.53 35.76
N VAL A 852 3.38 7.24 35.03
CA VAL A 852 3.32 6.59 33.70
C VAL A 852 2.68 5.21 33.78
N SER A 853 3.02 4.43 34.81
CA SER A 853 2.52 3.07 35.06
C SER A 853 1.24 2.99 35.89
N GLU A 854 0.58 4.13 36.17
CA GLU A 854 -0.62 4.15 37.00
C GLU A 854 -1.87 3.86 36.16
N GLU A 855 -2.62 2.84 36.58
CA GLU A 855 -3.95 2.54 36.02
C GLU A 855 -4.95 3.59 36.50
N ILE A 856 -5.63 4.22 35.55
CA ILE A 856 -6.62 5.27 35.79
C ILE A 856 -7.98 4.77 35.31
N THR A 857 -8.96 4.80 36.20
CA THR A 857 -10.37 4.65 35.86
C THR A 857 -11.11 5.95 36.21
N TYR A 858 -12.34 6.10 35.73
CA TYR A 858 -13.12 7.31 35.92
C TYR A 858 -14.41 6.99 36.65
N LYS A 859 -14.87 7.95 37.46
CA LYS A 859 -16.21 7.93 38.03
C LYS A 859 -16.96 9.16 37.54
N LEU A 860 -17.97 8.93 36.71
CA LEU A 860 -18.80 9.97 36.12
C LEU A 860 -20.02 10.21 37.02
N TYR A 861 -20.28 11.49 37.30
CA TYR A 861 -21.40 11.94 38.12
C TYR A 861 -22.34 12.81 37.29
N TRP A 862 -23.64 12.53 37.32
CA TRP A 862 -24.64 13.36 36.66
C TRP A 862 -25.92 13.49 37.47
N LYS A 863 -26.65 14.59 37.29
CA LYS A 863 -28.01 14.77 37.81
C LYS A 863 -28.78 15.77 36.98
N SER A 864 -30.10 15.68 36.98
CA SER A 864 -30.92 16.80 36.52
C SER A 864 -30.73 18.01 37.44
N VAL A 865 -30.87 19.22 36.91
CA VAL A 865 -30.87 20.45 37.73
C VAL A 865 -31.99 20.41 38.79
N SER A 866 -33.09 19.72 38.52
CA SER A 866 -34.20 19.52 39.48
C SER A 866 -33.89 18.49 40.58
N GLU A 867 -32.89 17.64 40.39
CA GLU A 867 -32.53 16.57 41.33
C GLU A 867 -31.47 17.04 42.34
N THR A 868 -31.55 16.51 43.55
CA THR A 868 -30.60 16.83 44.63
C THR A 868 -29.42 15.88 44.71
N VAL A 869 -29.59 14.63 44.26
CA VAL A 869 -28.58 13.56 44.36
C VAL A 869 -27.95 13.30 43.00
N PHE A 870 -26.63 13.10 42.96
CA PHE A 870 -25.92 12.67 41.76
C PHE A 870 -26.04 11.17 41.55
N HIS A 871 -26.41 10.77 40.34
CA HIS A 871 -26.15 9.43 39.82
C HIS A 871 -24.64 9.28 39.56
N GLN A 872 -24.13 8.05 39.69
CA GLN A 872 -22.71 7.77 39.48
C GLN A 872 -22.49 6.44 38.76
N ILE A 873 -21.47 6.38 37.91
CA ILE A 873 -21.04 5.15 37.23
C ILE A 873 -19.52 5.11 37.08
N ASP A 874 -18.94 3.92 37.16
CA ASP A 874 -17.52 3.67 36.90
C ASP A 874 -17.29 3.44 35.40
N VAL A 875 -16.31 4.15 34.81
CA VAL A 875 -16.00 4.14 33.37
C VAL A 875 -14.49 3.93 33.19
N ALA A 876 -14.09 3.07 32.25
CA ALA A 876 -12.68 2.77 31.98
C ALA A 876 -12.08 3.60 30.83
N VAL A 877 -12.91 4.24 30.01
CA VAL A 877 -12.53 4.99 28.81
C VAL A 877 -12.97 6.45 28.93
N PRO A 878 -12.32 7.40 28.24
CA PRO A 878 -12.58 8.83 28.36
C PRO A 878 -13.86 9.33 27.64
N ALA A 879 -14.85 8.45 27.48
CA ALA A 879 -16.11 8.75 26.81
C ALA A 879 -17.25 7.92 27.42
N TYR A 880 -18.43 8.51 27.57
CA TYR A 880 -19.61 7.80 28.05
C TYR A 880 -20.90 8.44 27.53
N THR A 881 -21.87 7.61 27.11
CA THR A 881 -23.22 8.04 26.74
C THR A 881 -24.15 7.84 27.93
N VAL A 882 -24.62 8.95 28.50
CA VAL A 882 -25.66 8.94 29.52
C VAL A 882 -27.02 8.86 28.81
N ASP A 883 -27.70 7.75 28.97
CA ASP A 883 -29.00 7.44 28.35
C ASP A 883 -30.17 7.58 29.33
N ASN A 884 -31.38 7.35 28.83
CA ASN A 884 -32.64 7.42 29.58
C ASN A 884 -32.87 8.79 30.27
N LEU A 885 -32.44 9.86 29.60
CA LEU A 885 -32.61 11.22 30.06
C LEU A 885 -34.00 11.76 29.66
N SER A 886 -34.49 12.72 30.42
CA SER A 886 -35.73 13.43 30.09
C SER A 886 -35.48 14.41 28.94
N PRO A 887 -36.39 14.52 27.96
CA PRO A 887 -36.29 15.52 26.90
C PRO A 887 -36.31 16.96 27.42
N ASN A 888 -35.68 17.87 26.66
CA ASN A 888 -35.63 19.31 26.95
C ASN A 888 -35.24 19.65 28.40
N SER A 889 -34.24 18.95 28.94
CA SER A 889 -33.85 19.02 30.35
C SER A 889 -32.36 19.29 30.51
N GLN A 890 -32.01 20.05 31.55
CA GLN A 890 -30.62 20.38 31.89
C GLN A 890 -30.02 19.34 32.85
N TYR A 891 -28.80 18.91 32.56
CA TYR A 891 -28.03 17.99 33.38
C TYR A 891 -26.68 18.59 33.78
N ILE A 892 -26.32 18.41 35.04
CA ILE A 892 -25.03 18.81 35.60
C ILE A 892 -24.14 17.59 35.65
N ILE A 893 -23.00 17.62 34.97
CA ILE A 893 -22.04 16.51 34.91
C ILE A 893 -20.65 16.94 35.38
N TYR A 894 -19.97 16.07 36.11
CA TYR A 894 -18.52 16.15 36.35
C TYR A 894 -17.91 14.74 36.44
N ILE A 895 -16.61 14.63 36.19
CA ILE A 895 -15.88 13.36 36.24
C ILE A 895 -14.76 13.45 37.27
N VAL A 896 -14.45 12.32 37.91
CA VAL A 896 -13.28 12.18 38.77
C VAL A 896 -12.42 11.00 38.34
N ALA A 897 -11.10 11.16 38.35
CA ALA A 897 -10.16 10.08 38.11
C ALA A 897 -9.92 9.27 39.40
N MET A 898 -9.77 7.97 39.24
CA MET A 898 -9.57 6.98 40.29
C MET A 898 -8.28 6.22 39.99
N SER A 899 -7.36 6.18 40.95
CA SER A 899 -6.13 5.40 40.86
C SER A 899 -5.87 4.59 42.13
N LYS A 900 -4.82 3.76 42.12
CA LYS A 900 -4.36 3.02 43.32
C LYS A 900 -4.02 3.93 44.51
N ASN A 901 -3.60 5.17 44.23
CA ASN A 901 -3.14 6.14 45.23
C ASN A 901 -4.26 7.02 45.76
N GLY A 902 -5.43 7.06 45.10
CA GLY A 902 -6.59 7.80 45.58
C GLY A 902 -7.49 8.35 44.48
N LYS A 903 -8.45 9.19 44.89
CA LYS A 903 -9.39 9.89 44.02
C LYS A 903 -8.85 11.30 43.71
N SER A 904 -8.88 11.72 42.44
CA SER A 904 -8.50 13.09 42.04
C SER A 904 -9.50 14.14 42.54
N LEU A 905 -9.20 15.43 42.33
CA LEU A 905 -10.24 16.45 42.39
C LEU A 905 -11.23 16.27 41.22
N PRO A 906 -12.48 16.77 41.35
CA PRO A 906 -13.42 16.82 40.24
C PRO A 906 -12.90 17.66 39.08
N SER A 907 -13.26 17.25 37.86
CA SER A 907 -13.12 18.07 36.66
C SER A 907 -13.93 19.37 36.76
N GLU A 908 -13.83 20.22 35.74
CA GLU A 908 -14.83 21.26 35.49
C GLU A 908 -16.25 20.67 35.46
N THR A 909 -17.23 21.49 35.83
CA THR A 909 -18.64 21.10 35.78
C THR A 909 -19.22 21.47 34.42
N LEU A 910 -19.71 20.47 33.69
CA LEU A 910 -20.38 20.63 32.40
C LEU A 910 -21.89 20.68 32.61
N ILE A 911 -22.55 21.68 32.00
CA ILE A 911 -24.01 21.74 31.92
C ILE A 911 -24.41 21.33 30.51
N ALA A 912 -25.07 20.18 30.38
CA ALA A 912 -25.52 19.63 29.11
C ALA A 912 -27.06 19.68 28.99
N TRP A 913 -27.55 19.84 27.77
CA TRP A 913 -28.97 19.89 27.45
C TRP A 913 -29.36 18.70 26.59
N THR A 914 -30.49 18.08 26.90
CA THR A 914 -31.17 17.17 25.97
C THR A 914 -32.06 17.95 25.01
N ASP A 915 -32.20 17.45 23.80
CA ASP A 915 -33.09 18.07 22.82
C ASP A 915 -34.57 17.89 23.19
N PRO A 916 -35.47 18.72 22.65
CA PRO A 916 -36.89 18.42 22.68
C PRO A 916 -37.21 17.12 21.92
N ALA A 917 -38.14 16.33 22.45
CA ALA A 917 -38.64 15.15 21.75
C ALA A 917 -39.63 15.55 20.66
N TYR A 918 -39.36 15.15 19.42
CA TYR A 918 -40.22 15.37 18.26
C TYR A 918 -40.65 14.02 17.68
N PRO A 919 -41.95 13.79 17.42
CA PRO A 919 -42.43 12.54 16.85
C PRO A 919 -41.87 12.30 15.44
N ALA A 920 -41.82 11.04 15.03
CA ALA A 920 -41.34 10.67 13.71
C ALA A 920 -42.24 11.23 12.59
N PHE A 921 -41.64 11.89 11.62
CA PHE A 921 -42.27 12.38 10.40
C PHE A 921 -41.59 11.77 9.20
N VAL A 922 -42.35 11.32 8.19
CA VAL A 922 -41.80 10.65 7.00
C VAL A 922 -42.24 11.37 5.75
N GLU A 923 -41.26 11.75 4.92
CA GLU A 923 -41.53 12.33 3.61
C GLU A 923 -41.92 11.26 2.59
N PRO A 924 -42.69 11.62 1.54
CA PRO A 924 -42.98 10.71 0.44
C PRO A 924 -41.71 10.10 -0.17
N PRO A 925 -41.63 8.77 -0.39
CA PRO A 925 -40.47 8.13 -0.97
C PRO A 925 -40.12 8.74 -2.33
N THR A 926 -38.84 9.01 -2.56
CA THR A 926 -38.34 9.42 -3.88
C THR A 926 -37.75 8.21 -4.60
N VAL A 927 -37.97 8.13 -5.91
CA VAL A 927 -37.59 6.98 -6.74
C VAL A 927 -36.83 7.47 -7.96
N HIS A 928 -35.68 6.87 -8.21
CA HIS A 928 -34.79 7.21 -9.32
C HIS A 928 -34.56 5.99 -10.23
N PRO A 929 -34.63 6.13 -11.57
CA PRO A 929 -34.95 7.34 -12.33
C PRO A 929 -36.44 7.74 -12.23
N ILE A 930 -36.70 9.06 -12.17
CA ILE A 930 -38.06 9.61 -12.02
C ILE A 930 -38.88 9.29 -13.28
N ASN A 931 -40.03 8.65 -13.12
CA ASN A 931 -40.99 8.32 -14.19
C ASN A 931 -40.46 7.40 -15.32
N LEU A 932 -39.30 6.76 -15.14
CA LEU A 932 -38.58 6.02 -16.19
C LEU A 932 -38.15 4.61 -15.73
N VAL A 933 -38.91 4.01 -14.81
CA VAL A 933 -38.61 2.67 -14.27
C VAL A 933 -39.09 1.62 -15.26
N MET A 934 -38.20 0.75 -15.73
CA MET A 934 -38.54 -0.33 -16.68
C MET A 934 -38.57 -1.71 -16.02
N GLU A 935 -39.41 -2.61 -16.53
CA GLU A 935 -39.40 -4.03 -16.16
C GLU A 935 -38.01 -4.65 -16.41
N GLY A 936 -37.46 -5.33 -15.39
CA GLY A 936 -36.11 -5.91 -15.40
C GLY A 936 -34.97 -4.92 -15.13
N SER A 937 -35.25 -3.61 -15.02
CA SER A 937 -34.23 -2.60 -14.70
C SER A 937 -33.94 -2.51 -13.20
N SER A 938 -33.11 -1.54 -12.80
CA SER A 938 -32.84 -1.22 -11.39
C SER A 938 -33.42 0.15 -11.05
N MET A 939 -33.99 0.29 -9.85
CA MET A 939 -34.44 1.57 -9.31
C MET A 939 -33.83 1.84 -7.94
N THR A 940 -33.64 3.12 -7.61
CA THR A 940 -33.15 3.55 -6.30
C THR A 940 -34.29 4.23 -5.54
N VAL A 941 -34.53 3.78 -4.31
CA VAL A 941 -35.54 4.32 -3.41
C VAL A 941 -34.85 5.07 -2.27
N LEU A 942 -35.25 6.32 -2.04
CA LEU A 942 -34.81 7.12 -0.90
C LEU A 942 -36.02 7.41 0.02
N CYS A 943 -35.90 6.95 1.26
CA CYS A 943 -36.79 7.29 2.36
C CYS A 943 -36.12 8.33 3.25
N ILE A 944 -36.86 9.39 3.60
CA ILE A 944 -36.42 10.44 4.52
C ILE A 944 -37.38 10.46 5.70
N ALA A 945 -36.84 10.36 6.91
CA ALA A 945 -37.60 10.48 8.14
C ALA A 945 -36.92 11.42 9.13
N MET A 946 -37.70 12.32 9.69
CA MET A 946 -37.31 13.27 10.72
C MET A 946 -37.90 12.84 12.06
N GLY A 947 -37.28 13.25 13.15
CA GLY A 947 -37.72 12.92 14.50
C GLY A 947 -36.57 13.03 15.50
N THR A 948 -36.88 13.27 16.76
CA THR A 948 -35.89 13.29 17.85
C THR A 948 -36.47 12.51 19.02
N PRO A 949 -35.92 11.33 19.39
CA PRO A 949 -34.73 10.67 18.84
C PRO A 949 -34.85 10.24 17.37
N SER A 950 -33.71 9.93 16.72
CA SER A 950 -33.68 9.50 15.32
C SER A 950 -34.61 8.31 15.09
N PRO A 951 -35.49 8.36 14.07
CA PRO A 951 -36.48 7.32 13.84
C PRO A 951 -35.89 6.06 13.20
N THR A 952 -36.61 4.96 13.38
CA THR A 952 -36.38 3.70 12.66
C THR A 952 -37.23 3.69 11.40
N ILE A 953 -36.58 3.71 10.23
CA ILE A 953 -37.25 3.68 8.93
C ILE A 953 -37.37 2.24 8.44
N SER A 954 -38.55 1.87 7.95
CA SER A 954 -38.87 0.59 7.32
C SER A 954 -39.38 0.83 5.90
N LEU A 955 -38.70 0.26 4.90
CA LEU A 955 -39.08 0.34 3.50
C LEU A 955 -39.89 -0.89 3.11
N TYR A 956 -41.11 -0.66 2.63
CA TYR A 956 -41.97 -1.66 2.04
C TYR A 956 -42.12 -1.43 0.53
N ILE A 957 -42.10 -2.51 -0.25
CA ILE A 957 -42.44 -2.50 -1.67
C ILE A 957 -43.59 -3.48 -1.86
N SER A 958 -44.74 -2.96 -2.30
CA SER A 958 -45.99 -3.70 -2.49
C SER A 958 -46.37 -4.54 -1.28
N GLY A 959 -46.22 -3.94 -0.09
CA GLY A 959 -46.52 -4.54 1.21
C GLY A 959 -45.44 -5.47 1.77
N ARG A 960 -44.32 -5.72 1.07
CA ARG A 960 -43.23 -6.55 1.56
C ARG A 960 -42.11 -5.70 2.17
N LEU A 961 -41.70 -6.01 3.41
CA LEU A 961 -40.57 -5.34 4.05
C LEU A 961 -39.27 -5.71 3.32
N VAL A 962 -38.57 -4.70 2.82
CA VAL A 962 -37.31 -4.86 2.07
C VAL A 962 -36.11 -4.55 2.95
N ARG A 963 -36.17 -3.45 3.71
CA ARG A 963 -35.07 -2.96 4.54
C ARG A 963 -35.60 -2.18 5.73
N GLN A 964 -34.91 -2.27 6.87
CA GLN A 964 -35.19 -1.49 8.07
C GLN A 964 -33.89 -1.04 8.73
N GLU A 965 -33.82 0.22 9.15
CA GLU A 965 -32.63 0.82 9.76
C GLU A 965 -32.98 2.04 10.61
N THR A 966 -32.29 2.25 11.74
CA THR A 966 -32.41 3.48 12.55
C THR A 966 -31.54 4.57 11.96
N SER A 967 -32.15 5.40 11.12
CA SER A 967 -31.50 6.48 10.38
C SER A 967 -32.52 7.54 10.02
N ARG A 968 -32.06 8.75 9.70
CA ARG A 968 -32.92 9.80 9.12
C ARG A 968 -33.09 9.66 7.61
N HIS A 969 -32.20 8.90 6.97
CA HIS A 969 -32.19 8.69 5.52
C HIS A 969 -31.86 7.24 5.22
N MET A 970 -32.63 6.62 4.32
CA MET A 970 -32.37 5.26 3.87
C MET A 970 -32.44 5.21 2.36
N VAL A 971 -31.31 4.86 1.72
CA VAL A 971 -31.21 4.66 0.28
C VAL A 971 -31.11 3.17 0.00
N THR A 972 -31.99 2.65 -0.86
CA THR A 972 -32.02 1.23 -1.22
C THR A 972 -32.09 1.08 -2.73
N VAL A 973 -31.16 0.32 -3.32
CA VAL A 973 -31.19 -0.05 -4.74
C VAL A 973 -31.91 -1.37 -4.90
N ILE A 974 -32.93 -1.38 -5.75
CA ILE A 974 -33.75 -2.55 -6.09
C ILE A 974 -33.41 -2.96 -7.51
N HIS A 975 -32.83 -4.15 -7.66
CA HIS A 975 -32.52 -4.74 -8.95
C HIS A 975 -33.67 -5.61 -9.45
N ASN A 976 -33.76 -5.78 -10.78
CA ASN A 976 -34.74 -6.64 -11.45
C ASN A 976 -36.19 -6.27 -11.09
N VAL A 977 -36.57 -5.03 -11.36
CA VAL A 977 -37.90 -4.49 -11.06
C VAL A 977 -38.99 -5.25 -11.81
N THR A 978 -39.99 -5.74 -11.08
CA THR A 978 -41.16 -6.44 -11.65
C THR A 978 -42.40 -5.56 -11.64
N ARG A 979 -43.39 -5.86 -12.50
CA ARG A 979 -44.60 -5.02 -12.70
C ARG A 979 -45.45 -4.81 -11.45
N ASP A 980 -45.34 -5.69 -10.47
CA ASP A 980 -46.06 -5.65 -9.19
C ASP A 980 -45.37 -4.78 -8.14
N MET A 981 -44.19 -4.21 -8.42
CA MET A 981 -43.45 -3.30 -7.52
C MET A 981 -43.90 -1.84 -7.66
N ASP A 982 -45.20 -1.60 -7.84
CA ASP A 982 -45.78 -0.30 -8.19
C ASP A 982 -46.11 0.59 -6.97
N GLU A 983 -46.05 0.06 -5.75
CA GLU A 983 -46.30 0.82 -4.53
C GLU A 983 -45.11 0.76 -3.56
N ILE A 984 -44.56 1.92 -3.20
CA ILE A 984 -43.39 2.04 -2.34
C ILE A 984 -43.80 2.81 -1.09
N SER A 985 -43.56 2.24 0.09
CA SER A 985 -43.93 2.86 1.36
C SER A 985 -42.73 2.96 2.30
N CYS A 986 -42.52 4.14 2.86
CA CYS A 986 -41.59 4.37 3.96
C CYS A 986 -42.41 4.53 5.24
N TYR A 987 -42.11 3.74 6.25
CA TYR A 987 -42.68 3.83 7.59
C TYR A 987 -41.58 4.30 8.55
N ALA A 988 -41.89 5.17 9.51
CA ALA A 988 -40.93 5.51 10.55
C ALA A 988 -41.55 5.69 11.93
N ASP A 989 -40.77 5.27 12.92
CA ASP A 989 -41.15 5.29 14.34
C ASP A 989 -39.93 5.63 15.20
N ASN A 990 -40.10 6.50 16.18
CA ASN A 990 -39.08 6.83 17.17
C ASN A 990 -39.56 6.66 18.62
N GLY A 991 -40.69 5.99 18.84
CA GLY A 991 -41.27 5.77 20.17
C GLY A 991 -41.96 7.00 20.77
N TYR A 992 -42.01 8.13 20.06
CA TYR A 992 -42.73 9.33 20.45
C TYR A 992 -43.84 9.65 19.45
N GLY A 993 -45.06 9.86 19.96
CA GLY A 993 -46.25 10.10 19.13
C GLY A 993 -46.75 8.84 18.42
N THR A 994 -47.53 9.04 17.36
CA THR A 994 -48.00 7.96 16.49
C THR A 994 -47.01 7.74 15.35
N PRO A 995 -46.59 6.50 15.05
CA PRO A 995 -45.74 6.22 13.90
C PRO A 995 -46.38 6.70 12.60
N MET A 996 -45.54 7.17 11.67
CA MET A 996 -45.99 7.76 10.41
C MET A 996 -45.59 6.88 9.23
N GLN A 997 -46.45 6.82 8.22
CA GLN A 997 -46.20 6.15 6.95
C GLN A 997 -46.47 7.11 5.79
N SER A 998 -45.59 7.07 4.79
CA SER A 998 -45.79 7.76 3.52
C SER A 998 -45.55 6.79 2.36
N SER A 999 -46.44 6.81 1.38
CA SER A 999 -46.42 5.90 0.23
C SER A 999 -46.43 6.67 -1.09
N ARG A 1000 -45.73 6.12 -2.09
CA ARG A 1000 -45.73 6.61 -3.46
C ARG A 1000 -46.03 5.46 -4.42
N LYS A 1001 -46.98 5.68 -5.33
CA LYS A 1001 -47.19 4.79 -6.47
C LYS A 1001 -46.32 5.20 -7.66
N ILE A 1002 -45.72 4.22 -8.32
CA ILE A 1002 -44.90 4.38 -9.52
C ILE A 1002 -45.49 3.57 -10.68
N SER A 1003 -45.33 4.07 -11.90
CA SER A 1003 -45.70 3.31 -13.10
C SER A 1003 -44.46 2.65 -13.68
N ILE A 1004 -44.54 1.35 -13.95
CA ILE A 1004 -43.42 0.55 -14.49
C ILE A 1004 -43.65 0.36 -15.99
N SER A 1005 -42.73 0.88 -16.79
CA SER A 1005 -42.75 0.80 -18.25
C SER A 1005 -42.18 -0.52 -18.76
N TYR A 1006 -42.67 -1.01 -19.89
CA TYR A 1006 -42.23 -2.25 -20.50
C TYR A 1006 -42.49 -2.28 -22.01
N VAL A 1007 -41.73 -3.10 -22.72
CA VAL A 1007 -41.85 -3.28 -24.17
C VAL A 1007 -43.17 -3.96 -24.56
N PRO A 1008 -43.72 -3.72 -25.77
CA PRO A 1008 -44.98 -4.31 -26.19
C PRO A 1008 -44.94 -5.84 -26.24
N LYS A 1009 -45.89 -6.50 -25.57
CA LYS A 1009 -46.11 -7.95 -25.63
C LYS A 1009 -47.30 -8.24 -26.54
N LEU A 1010 -47.04 -8.90 -27.68
CA LEU A 1010 -48.08 -9.24 -28.67
C LEU A 1010 -48.53 -10.69 -28.53
N VAL A 1011 -49.85 -10.87 -28.59
CA VAL A 1011 -50.54 -12.15 -28.75
C VAL A 1011 -51.36 -12.06 -30.03
N ALA A 1012 -51.11 -12.98 -30.97
CA ALA A 1012 -51.62 -12.91 -32.34
C ALA A 1012 -52.54 -14.12 -32.62
N SER A 1013 -53.59 -13.91 -33.41
CA SER A 1013 -54.49 -14.98 -33.84
C SER A 1013 -53.78 -16.00 -34.74
N LYS A 1014 -54.09 -17.30 -34.59
CA LYS A 1014 -53.55 -18.37 -35.47
C LYS A 1014 -54.16 -18.26 -36.89
N ILE A 1015 -53.63 -19.05 -37.83
CA ILE A 1015 -54.00 -19.08 -39.27
C ILE A 1015 -55.53 -19.02 -39.48
N THR A 1016 -55.99 -18.01 -40.20
CA THR A 1016 -57.41 -17.84 -40.55
C THR A 1016 -57.68 -18.44 -41.93
N MET A 1017 -58.52 -19.48 -41.97
CA MET A 1017 -58.91 -20.16 -43.22
C MET A 1017 -60.18 -19.54 -43.80
N ALA A 1018 -60.15 -19.12 -45.07
CA ALA A 1018 -61.29 -18.47 -45.74
C ALA A 1018 -61.40 -18.86 -47.21
N ASN A 1019 -62.56 -18.66 -47.84
CA ASN A 1019 -62.75 -18.91 -49.26
C ASN A 1019 -62.47 -17.63 -50.08
N LEU A 1020 -62.25 -17.80 -51.38
CA LEU A 1020 -62.18 -16.67 -52.32
C LEU A 1020 -63.46 -15.84 -52.24
N GLY A 1021 -63.32 -14.52 -52.12
CA GLY A 1021 -64.43 -13.57 -51.99
C GLY A 1021 -64.89 -13.27 -50.55
N ASP A 1022 -64.43 -14.03 -49.55
CA ASP A 1022 -64.77 -13.78 -48.15
C ASP A 1022 -64.12 -12.48 -47.63
N THR A 1023 -64.68 -11.93 -46.56
CA THR A 1023 -64.05 -10.85 -45.78
C THR A 1023 -63.48 -11.45 -44.50
N VAL A 1024 -62.19 -11.22 -44.24
CA VAL A 1024 -61.46 -11.83 -43.13
C VAL A 1024 -60.89 -10.75 -42.21
N THR A 1025 -61.01 -10.94 -40.90
CA THR A 1025 -60.40 -10.06 -39.90
C THR A 1025 -59.27 -10.80 -39.18
N LEU A 1026 -58.10 -10.19 -39.15
CA LEU A 1026 -56.91 -10.65 -38.44
C LEU A 1026 -56.73 -9.83 -37.18
N GLU A 1027 -56.58 -10.46 -36.02
CA GLU A 1027 -56.52 -9.78 -34.73
C GLU A 1027 -55.18 -10.03 -34.01
N CYS A 1028 -54.58 -8.97 -33.48
CA CYS A 1028 -53.47 -9.00 -32.52
C CYS A 1028 -53.81 -8.21 -31.26
N MET A 1029 -53.75 -8.89 -30.11
CA MET A 1029 -53.78 -8.26 -28.79
C MET A 1029 -52.38 -7.79 -28.39
N VAL A 1030 -52.27 -6.59 -27.86
CA VAL A 1030 -51.00 -5.95 -27.49
C VAL A 1030 -51.11 -5.41 -26.08
N ASP A 1031 -50.20 -5.85 -25.20
CA ASP A 1031 -50.03 -5.32 -23.84
C ASP A 1031 -48.75 -4.49 -23.77
N ALA A 1032 -48.87 -3.18 -23.53
CA ALA A 1032 -47.75 -2.25 -23.60
C ALA A 1032 -47.95 -1.02 -22.69
N HIS A 1033 -46.87 -0.57 -22.06
CA HIS A 1033 -46.83 0.70 -21.35
C HIS A 1033 -45.45 1.38 -21.54
N PRO A 1034 -45.37 2.61 -22.07
CA PRO A 1034 -46.43 3.50 -22.50
C PRO A 1034 -47.09 3.04 -23.82
N GLU A 1035 -48.14 3.76 -24.22
CA GLU A 1035 -48.94 3.46 -25.41
C GLU A 1035 -48.07 3.28 -26.67
N PRO A 1036 -48.19 2.14 -27.38
CA PRO A 1036 -47.36 1.83 -28.52
C PRO A 1036 -47.94 2.38 -29.84
N LYS A 1037 -47.07 2.66 -30.80
CA LYS A 1037 -47.42 2.78 -32.22
C LYS A 1037 -47.63 1.38 -32.79
N MET A 1038 -48.74 1.16 -33.49
CA MET A 1038 -49.17 -0.16 -33.94
C MET A 1038 -49.44 -0.15 -35.44
N MET A 1039 -49.00 -1.19 -36.15
CA MET A 1039 -49.19 -1.32 -37.59
C MET A 1039 -49.07 -2.77 -38.09
N PHE A 1040 -49.64 -3.04 -39.27
CA PHE A 1040 -49.45 -4.30 -39.99
C PHE A 1040 -48.46 -4.15 -41.16
N TRP A 1041 -47.63 -5.17 -41.34
CA TRP A 1041 -46.66 -5.28 -42.43
C TRP A 1041 -46.92 -6.54 -43.27
N ARG A 1042 -46.52 -6.51 -44.54
CA ARG A 1042 -46.53 -7.68 -45.45
C ARG A 1042 -45.23 -8.49 -45.37
N ASP A 1043 -44.19 -7.94 -44.76
CA ASP A 1043 -42.91 -8.62 -44.52
C ASP A 1043 -42.47 -8.50 -43.06
N ALA A 1044 -41.67 -9.47 -42.62
CA ALA A 1044 -41.15 -9.52 -41.26
C ALA A 1044 -40.11 -8.43 -40.95
N GLN A 1045 -39.49 -7.85 -41.98
CA GLN A 1045 -38.45 -6.84 -41.88
C GLN A 1045 -39.02 -5.41 -41.81
N GLY A 1046 -40.35 -5.24 -41.87
CA GLY A 1046 -41.01 -3.95 -41.77
C GLY A 1046 -40.72 -3.02 -42.95
N ARG A 1047 -40.65 -3.53 -44.19
CA ARG A 1047 -40.37 -2.71 -45.38
C ARG A 1047 -41.61 -2.33 -46.19
N THR A 1048 -42.66 -3.15 -46.14
CA THR A 1048 -43.89 -2.98 -46.91
C THR A 1048 -45.12 -2.90 -45.99
N PRO A 1049 -45.60 -1.69 -45.65
CA PRO A 1049 -46.71 -1.54 -44.71
C PRO A 1049 -48.03 -1.91 -45.39
N VAL A 1050 -48.98 -2.43 -44.63
CA VAL A 1050 -50.36 -2.59 -45.11
C VAL A 1050 -51.04 -1.22 -45.08
N ILE A 1051 -51.33 -0.68 -46.27
CA ILE A 1051 -51.90 0.66 -46.42
C ILE A 1051 -53.42 0.58 -46.36
N GLN A 1052 -54.02 1.47 -45.56
CA GLN A 1052 -55.47 1.58 -45.43
C GLN A 1052 -56.12 1.95 -46.77
N SER A 1053 -57.08 1.14 -47.21
CA SER A 1053 -57.70 1.20 -48.54
C SER A 1053 -59.10 0.60 -48.51
N GLY A 1054 -59.84 0.68 -49.62
CA GLY A 1054 -61.15 0.00 -49.75
C GLY A 1054 -61.08 -1.53 -49.65
N LYS A 1055 -59.87 -2.12 -49.68
CA LYS A 1055 -59.63 -3.57 -49.54
C LYS A 1055 -59.07 -3.96 -48.17
N HIS A 1056 -58.20 -3.14 -47.59
CA HIS A 1056 -57.55 -3.38 -46.30
C HIS A 1056 -57.91 -2.28 -45.32
N ASP A 1057 -58.58 -2.62 -44.21
CA ASP A 1057 -58.95 -1.69 -43.15
C ASP A 1057 -58.24 -2.07 -41.85
N VAL A 1058 -57.47 -1.15 -41.28
CA VAL A 1058 -56.72 -1.37 -40.03
C VAL A 1058 -57.35 -0.54 -38.92
N ASN A 1059 -57.77 -1.21 -37.86
CA ASN A 1059 -58.39 -0.59 -36.70
C ASN A 1059 -57.60 -0.92 -35.42
N VAL A 1060 -57.51 0.05 -34.51
CA VAL A 1060 -56.85 -0.12 -33.21
C VAL A 1060 -57.85 0.26 -32.12
N ILE A 1061 -58.24 -0.72 -31.33
CA ILE A 1061 -59.23 -0.61 -30.27
C ILE A 1061 -58.51 -0.70 -28.93
N ARG A 1062 -58.58 0.36 -28.13
CA ARG A 1062 -58.07 0.33 -26.75
C ARG A 1062 -59.09 -0.35 -25.84
N SER A 1063 -58.61 -1.24 -24.95
CA SER A 1063 -59.48 -1.86 -23.95
C SER A 1063 -60.05 -0.81 -22.99
N LYS A 1064 -61.33 -0.95 -22.64
CA LYS A 1064 -62.00 -0.08 -21.66
C LYS A 1064 -61.68 -0.45 -20.21
N GLU A 1065 -61.27 -1.70 -19.97
CA GLU A 1065 -60.99 -2.22 -18.63
C GLU A 1065 -59.52 -2.05 -18.22
N ASP A 1066 -58.61 -2.11 -19.20
CA ASP A 1066 -57.17 -2.12 -18.96
C ASP A 1066 -56.45 -1.20 -19.95
N TYR A 1067 -55.94 -0.08 -19.46
CA TYR A 1067 -55.39 0.98 -20.29
C TYR A 1067 -54.04 0.61 -20.94
N THR A 1068 -53.41 -0.50 -20.55
CA THR A 1068 -52.19 -1.03 -21.17
C THR A 1068 -52.49 -2.02 -22.30
N LYS A 1069 -53.76 -2.42 -22.49
CA LYS A 1069 -54.15 -3.40 -23.50
C LYS A 1069 -54.85 -2.78 -24.70
N PHE A 1070 -54.42 -3.22 -25.88
CA PHE A 1070 -54.89 -2.77 -27.18
C PHE A 1070 -55.20 -4.00 -28.05
N VAL A 1071 -56.20 -3.87 -28.92
CA VAL A 1071 -56.55 -4.88 -29.92
C VAL A 1071 -56.40 -4.22 -31.29
N MET A 1072 -55.52 -4.76 -32.11
CA MET A 1072 -55.30 -4.29 -33.48
C MET A 1072 -55.88 -5.30 -34.46
N GLU A 1073 -56.78 -4.83 -35.31
CA GLU A 1073 -57.53 -5.63 -36.28
C GLU A 1073 -57.19 -5.19 -37.70
N LEU A 1074 -56.94 -6.15 -38.59
CA LEU A 1074 -56.83 -5.94 -40.03
C LEU A 1074 -57.96 -6.68 -40.73
N THR A 1075 -58.89 -5.94 -41.32
CA THR A 1075 -59.98 -6.48 -42.12
C THR A 1075 -59.62 -6.43 -43.61
N ILE A 1076 -59.61 -7.60 -44.25
CA ILE A 1076 -59.33 -7.78 -45.68
C ILE A 1076 -60.65 -8.12 -46.37
N SER A 1077 -61.15 -7.22 -47.20
CA SER A 1077 -62.43 -7.36 -47.91
C SER A 1077 -62.25 -8.04 -49.27
N LYS A 1078 -63.14 -8.99 -49.61
CA LYS A 1078 -63.15 -9.72 -50.88
C LYS A 1078 -61.79 -10.39 -51.19
N LEU A 1079 -61.50 -11.45 -50.45
CA LEU A 1079 -60.24 -12.19 -50.52
C LEU A 1079 -59.92 -12.66 -51.95
N THR A 1080 -58.69 -12.41 -52.40
CA THR A 1080 -58.14 -12.84 -53.70
C THR A 1080 -56.90 -13.70 -53.50
N GLU A 1081 -56.44 -14.42 -54.54
CA GLU A 1081 -55.22 -15.25 -54.47
C GLU A 1081 -53.96 -14.47 -54.03
N THR A 1082 -53.90 -13.15 -54.28
CA THR A 1082 -52.77 -12.30 -53.86
C THR A 1082 -52.80 -11.92 -52.37
N ASP A 1083 -53.89 -12.20 -51.66
CA ASP A 1083 -54.03 -11.94 -50.22
C ASP A 1083 -53.70 -13.17 -49.37
N ASP A 1084 -53.48 -14.33 -49.99
CA ASP A 1084 -52.96 -15.52 -49.31
C ASP A 1084 -51.52 -15.26 -48.84
N GLY A 1085 -51.25 -15.46 -47.55
CA GLY A 1085 -49.92 -15.26 -47.01
C GLY A 1085 -49.90 -14.79 -45.56
N ASP A 1086 -48.68 -14.47 -45.13
CA ASP A 1086 -48.41 -14.01 -43.77
C ASP A 1086 -48.41 -12.49 -43.73
N TYR A 1087 -49.08 -11.96 -42.71
CA TYR A 1087 -49.09 -10.57 -42.31
C TYR A 1087 -48.40 -10.47 -40.95
N PHE A 1088 -47.78 -9.33 -40.65
CA PHE A 1088 -47.00 -9.15 -39.42
C PHE A 1088 -47.55 -8.00 -38.63
N CYS A 1089 -48.12 -8.27 -37.45
CA CYS A 1089 -48.51 -7.22 -36.53
C CYS A 1089 -47.28 -6.75 -35.75
N HIS A 1090 -47.07 -5.43 -35.79
CA HIS A 1090 -45.94 -4.76 -35.17
C HIS A 1090 -46.44 -3.73 -34.18
N ALA A 1091 -45.86 -3.71 -32.98
CA ALA A 1091 -46.09 -2.66 -32.00
C ALA A 1091 -44.75 -2.17 -31.45
N GLU A 1092 -44.60 -0.86 -31.33
CA GLU A 1092 -43.38 -0.17 -30.90
C GLU A 1092 -43.72 0.93 -29.90
N ASN A 1093 -43.03 0.95 -28.76
CA ASN A 1093 -43.04 2.10 -27.85
C ASN A 1093 -41.63 2.64 -27.65
N SER A 1094 -41.47 3.67 -26.81
CA SER A 1094 -40.18 4.32 -26.54
C SER A 1094 -39.10 3.41 -25.96
N PHE A 1095 -39.43 2.17 -25.58
CA PHE A 1095 -38.52 1.23 -24.93
C PHE A 1095 -38.22 -0.01 -25.78
N GLY A 1096 -38.93 -0.20 -26.90
CA GLY A 1096 -38.66 -1.31 -27.81
C GLY A 1096 -39.87 -1.66 -28.67
N SER A 1097 -39.70 -2.69 -29.49
CA SER A 1097 -40.72 -3.16 -30.41
C SER A 1097 -40.85 -4.68 -30.40
N SER A 1098 -42.00 -5.15 -30.87
CA SER A 1098 -42.28 -6.57 -30.98
C SER A 1098 -43.17 -6.83 -32.19
N THR A 1099 -42.88 -7.93 -32.89
CA THR A 1099 -43.52 -8.31 -34.15
C THR A 1099 -43.97 -9.76 -34.08
N LYS A 1100 -45.22 -10.04 -34.48
CA LYS A 1100 -45.77 -11.40 -34.56
C LYS A 1100 -46.47 -11.65 -35.90
N PRO A 1101 -46.32 -12.85 -36.49
CA PRO A 1101 -47.02 -13.21 -37.72
C PRO A 1101 -48.49 -13.58 -37.46
N VAL A 1102 -49.36 -13.24 -38.40
CA VAL A 1102 -50.77 -13.65 -38.53
C VAL A 1102 -51.01 -13.99 -39.99
N SER A 1103 -51.63 -15.13 -40.29
CA SER A 1103 -51.73 -15.61 -41.68
C SER A 1103 -53.18 -15.78 -42.12
N VAL A 1104 -53.45 -15.49 -43.40
CA VAL A 1104 -54.69 -15.90 -44.08
C VAL A 1104 -54.36 -16.98 -45.10
N ARG A 1105 -55.17 -18.05 -45.12
CA ARG A 1105 -55.02 -19.15 -46.07
C ARG A 1105 -56.34 -19.44 -46.79
N ILE A 1106 -56.27 -19.64 -48.11
CA ILE A 1106 -57.44 -19.92 -48.94
C ILE A 1106 -57.79 -21.42 -48.89
N ARG A 1107 -59.06 -21.74 -48.62
CA ARG A 1107 -59.58 -23.11 -48.69
C ARG A 1107 -59.76 -23.55 -50.15
N ASN A 1108 -58.92 -24.47 -50.61
CA ASN A 1108 -59.17 -25.23 -51.85
C ASN A 1108 -60.13 -26.39 -51.57
N SER A 1109 -61.37 -26.32 -52.07
CA SER A 1109 -62.25 -27.49 -52.12
C SER A 1109 -62.06 -28.22 -53.44
N VAL A 1110 -61.50 -29.45 -53.43
CA VAL A 1110 -62.00 -30.68 -54.09
C VAL A 1110 -60.98 -31.82 -53.89
N THR A 1111 -61.37 -32.88 -53.16
CA THR A 1111 -61.49 -34.29 -53.63
C THR A 1111 -62.04 -35.13 -52.48
N THR A 1112 -63.34 -35.49 -52.52
CA THR A 1112 -63.86 -36.61 -51.71
C THR A 1112 -63.45 -37.91 -52.39
N ASN A 1113 -62.29 -38.45 -52.02
CA ASN A 1113 -61.89 -39.80 -52.40
C ASN A 1113 -62.76 -40.80 -51.63
N ASN A 1114 -63.51 -41.64 -52.36
CA ASN A 1114 -64.23 -42.76 -51.77
C ASN A 1114 -63.20 -43.74 -51.19
N VAL A 1115 -63.04 -43.74 -49.87
CA VAL A 1115 -61.96 -44.45 -49.14
C VAL A 1115 -62.03 -45.95 -49.41
N THR A 1116 -63.24 -46.53 -49.56
CA THR A 1116 -63.43 -47.93 -49.96
C THR A 1116 -62.80 -48.23 -51.31
N GLN A 1117 -62.96 -47.34 -52.30
CA GLN A 1117 -62.40 -47.55 -53.64
C GLN A 1117 -60.87 -47.44 -53.65
N CYS A 1118 -60.30 -46.55 -52.83
CA CYS A 1118 -58.87 -46.43 -52.64
C CYS A 1118 -58.27 -47.68 -51.98
N CYS A 1119 -58.91 -48.21 -50.92
CA CYS A 1119 -58.41 -49.40 -50.22
C CYS A 1119 -58.39 -50.65 -51.12
N VAL A 1120 -59.37 -50.78 -52.01
CA VAL A 1120 -59.37 -51.84 -53.03
C VAL A 1120 -58.21 -51.64 -54.01
N GLN A 1121 -57.94 -50.41 -54.46
CA GLN A 1121 -56.81 -50.13 -55.36
C GLN A 1121 -55.43 -50.33 -54.70
N GLN A 1122 -55.30 -50.07 -53.41
CA GLN A 1122 -54.04 -50.28 -52.68
C GLN A 1122 -53.83 -51.74 -52.24
N ASN A 1123 -54.71 -52.67 -52.64
CA ASN A 1123 -54.66 -54.09 -52.25
C ASN A 1123 -54.55 -54.29 -50.72
N VAL A 1124 -55.50 -53.72 -49.99
CA VAL A 1124 -55.71 -54.04 -48.57
C VAL A 1124 -56.27 -55.47 -48.45
N THR A 1125 -55.78 -56.24 -47.50
CA THR A 1125 -56.20 -57.63 -47.27
C THR A 1125 -57.69 -57.72 -46.90
N ALA A 1126 -58.34 -58.82 -47.30
CA ALA A 1126 -59.78 -59.03 -47.13
C ALA A 1126 -60.27 -58.90 -45.68
N GLY A 1127 -59.42 -59.24 -44.71
CA GLY A 1127 -59.72 -59.10 -43.27
C GLY A 1127 -59.62 -57.67 -42.72
N CYS A 1128 -59.19 -56.70 -43.52
CA CYS A 1128 -58.98 -55.30 -43.11
C CYS A 1128 -59.75 -54.30 -43.98
N LEU A 1129 -60.44 -54.78 -45.03
CA LEU A 1129 -61.26 -53.97 -45.93
C LEU A 1129 -62.50 -53.38 -45.26
N ASP A 1130 -62.99 -53.99 -44.17
CA ASP A 1130 -64.08 -53.47 -43.35
C ASP A 1130 -63.72 -52.21 -42.55
N ALA A 1131 -62.42 -51.93 -42.38
CA ALA A 1131 -61.95 -50.65 -41.84
C ALA A 1131 -62.11 -49.47 -42.83
N CYS A 1132 -62.40 -49.73 -44.12
CA CYS A 1132 -62.53 -48.71 -45.16
C CYS A 1132 -64.01 -48.41 -45.49
N SER A 1133 -64.59 -47.40 -44.85
CA SER A 1133 -65.96 -46.95 -45.17
C SER A 1133 -66.00 -46.06 -46.42
N SER A 1134 -67.20 -45.76 -46.94
CA SER A 1134 -67.36 -44.99 -48.18
C SER A 1134 -66.81 -43.56 -48.13
N SER A 1135 -66.61 -43.01 -46.94
CA SER A 1135 -66.25 -41.60 -46.73
C SER A 1135 -65.14 -41.36 -45.71
N TYR A 1136 -64.73 -42.39 -44.95
CA TYR A 1136 -63.65 -42.29 -43.96
C TYR A 1136 -63.05 -43.67 -43.64
N LEU A 1137 -61.85 -43.67 -43.07
CA LEU A 1137 -61.23 -44.88 -42.53
C LEU A 1137 -61.57 -45.02 -41.04
N ASP A 1138 -62.10 -46.16 -40.61
CA ASP A 1138 -62.33 -46.47 -39.20
C ASP A 1138 -61.07 -47.13 -38.59
N ILE A 1139 -60.22 -46.27 -38.02
CA ILE A 1139 -58.93 -46.68 -37.46
C ILE A 1139 -59.09 -47.61 -36.25
N ASN A 1140 -60.23 -47.60 -35.55
CA ASN A 1140 -60.42 -48.43 -34.36
C ASN A 1140 -60.61 -49.90 -34.74
N VAL A 1141 -61.22 -50.18 -35.90
CA VAL A 1141 -61.34 -51.53 -36.47
C VAL A 1141 -59.98 -52.06 -36.91
N ALA A 1142 -59.14 -51.20 -37.51
CA ALA A 1142 -57.79 -51.56 -37.95
C ALA A 1142 -56.84 -51.85 -36.78
N ILE A 1143 -56.89 -51.05 -35.71
CA ILE A 1143 -56.02 -51.22 -34.52
C ILE A 1143 -56.41 -52.46 -33.70
N GLY A 1144 -57.69 -52.85 -33.73
CA GLY A 1144 -58.19 -54.02 -33.00
C GLY A 1144 -57.77 -55.38 -33.58
N ARG A 1145 -57.17 -55.43 -34.78
CA ARG A 1145 -56.75 -56.66 -35.45
C ARG A 1145 -55.26 -56.62 -35.76
N ALA A 1146 -54.49 -57.53 -35.17
CA ALA A 1146 -53.04 -57.59 -35.34
C ALA A 1146 -52.62 -57.78 -36.81
N ASP A 1147 -53.46 -58.45 -37.61
CA ASP A 1147 -53.18 -58.77 -39.01
C ASP A 1147 -53.23 -57.52 -39.91
N CYS A 1148 -53.92 -56.46 -39.49
CA CYS A 1148 -54.07 -55.22 -40.25
C CYS A 1148 -52.89 -54.25 -40.12
N PHE A 1149 -51.95 -54.50 -39.21
CA PHE A 1149 -50.75 -53.67 -39.08
C PHE A 1149 -49.87 -53.69 -40.33
N ASN A 1150 -49.85 -54.81 -41.08
CA ASN A 1150 -49.08 -54.92 -42.31
C ASN A 1150 -49.66 -54.12 -43.49
N ASP A 1151 -50.94 -53.72 -43.41
CA ASP A 1151 -51.61 -52.88 -44.40
C ASP A 1151 -51.80 -51.43 -43.92
N PHE A 1152 -51.25 -51.08 -42.75
CA PHE A 1152 -51.51 -49.80 -42.11
C PHE A 1152 -51.04 -48.60 -42.94
N ASP A 1153 -49.92 -48.71 -43.64
CA ASP A 1153 -49.42 -47.68 -44.55
C ASP A 1153 -50.36 -47.46 -45.74
N LYS A 1154 -50.94 -48.53 -46.29
CA LYS A 1154 -51.93 -48.48 -47.37
C LYS A 1154 -53.24 -47.84 -46.90
N LEU A 1155 -53.69 -48.18 -45.70
CA LEU A 1155 -54.91 -47.63 -45.09
C LEU A 1155 -54.75 -46.13 -44.83
N MET A 1156 -53.62 -45.71 -44.24
CA MET A 1156 -53.36 -44.29 -43.94
C MET A 1156 -53.24 -43.44 -45.22
N LYS A 1157 -52.68 -44.00 -46.29
CA LYS A 1157 -52.60 -43.33 -47.60
C LYS A 1157 -53.96 -43.08 -48.25
N CYS A 1158 -54.95 -43.94 -47.97
CA CYS A 1158 -56.33 -43.74 -48.41
C CYS A 1158 -57.14 -42.82 -47.49
N ALA A 1159 -56.68 -42.62 -46.24
CA ALA A 1159 -57.29 -41.71 -45.28
C ALA A 1159 -56.75 -40.28 -45.36
N SER A 1160 -55.58 -40.07 -45.99
CA SER A 1160 -55.00 -38.75 -46.19
C SER A 1160 -55.62 -38.02 -47.40
N ASP A 1161 -56.00 -36.76 -47.21
CA ASP A 1161 -56.46 -35.84 -48.25
C ASP A 1161 -55.29 -35.16 -49.02
N GLY A 1162 -54.04 -35.53 -48.72
CA GLY A 1162 -52.82 -34.91 -49.25
C GLY A 1162 -52.31 -33.72 -48.44
N SER A 1163 -52.92 -33.40 -47.30
CA SER A 1163 -52.51 -32.30 -46.42
C SER A 1163 -51.42 -32.69 -45.41
N ASP A 1164 -50.48 -31.78 -45.13
CA ASP A 1164 -49.40 -31.97 -44.15
C ASP A 1164 -49.87 -31.65 -42.72
N HIS A 1165 -50.02 -32.68 -41.89
CA HIS A 1165 -50.56 -32.56 -40.53
C HIS A 1165 -49.49 -32.39 -39.44
N ARG A 1166 -48.20 -32.22 -39.79
CA ARG A 1166 -47.09 -32.15 -38.81
C ARG A 1166 -47.28 -31.04 -37.77
N ALA A 1167 -47.85 -29.90 -38.15
CA ALA A 1167 -48.14 -28.81 -37.23
C ALA A 1167 -49.19 -29.20 -36.17
N CYS A 1168 -50.24 -29.90 -36.57
CA CYS A 1168 -51.28 -30.40 -35.65
C CYS A 1168 -50.71 -31.44 -34.67
N CYS A 1169 -49.87 -32.37 -35.16
CA CYS A 1169 -49.20 -33.36 -34.32
C CYS A 1169 -48.25 -32.72 -33.31
N SER A 1170 -47.54 -31.65 -33.69
CA SER A 1170 -46.67 -30.89 -32.78
C SER A 1170 -47.47 -30.20 -31.68
N ASP A 1171 -48.63 -29.62 -32.00
CA ASP A 1171 -49.49 -28.91 -31.03
C ASP A 1171 -50.13 -29.90 -30.01
N ARG A 1172 -50.29 -31.17 -30.39
CA ARG A 1172 -50.80 -32.27 -29.54
C ARG A 1172 -49.69 -33.03 -28.80
N GLY A 1173 -48.43 -32.59 -28.88
CA GLY A 1173 -47.31 -33.17 -28.15
C GLY A 1173 -46.76 -34.48 -28.71
N VAL A 1174 -47.04 -34.81 -29.98
CA VAL A 1174 -46.52 -36.02 -30.62
C VAL A 1174 -44.99 -35.87 -30.84
N PRO A 1175 -44.16 -36.86 -30.47
CA PRO A 1175 -42.70 -36.78 -30.65
C PRO A 1175 -42.27 -36.57 -32.10
N LYS A 1176 -41.32 -35.66 -32.33
CA LYS A 1176 -40.80 -35.30 -33.67
C LYS A 1176 -40.27 -36.49 -34.49
N THR A 1177 -39.83 -37.57 -33.83
CA THR A 1177 -39.35 -38.80 -34.49
C THR A 1177 -40.44 -39.52 -35.28
N LEU A 1178 -41.72 -39.33 -34.92
CA LEU A 1178 -42.87 -39.95 -35.59
C LEU A 1178 -43.44 -39.12 -36.74
N PHE A 1179 -42.92 -37.91 -36.98
CA PHE A 1179 -43.46 -37.00 -38.01
C PHE A 1179 -43.25 -37.49 -39.43
N ARG A 1180 -42.33 -38.44 -39.66
CA ARG A 1180 -42.11 -39.07 -40.97
C ARG A 1180 -43.33 -39.86 -41.47
N MET A 1181 -44.21 -40.34 -40.57
CA MET A 1181 -45.40 -41.11 -40.95
C MET A 1181 -46.57 -40.24 -41.44
N VAL A 1182 -46.57 -38.94 -41.15
CA VAL A 1182 -47.68 -38.01 -41.44
C VAL A 1182 -47.29 -37.00 -42.55
N SER A 1183 -46.13 -37.21 -43.17
CA SER A 1183 -45.48 -36.35 -44.16
C SER A 1183 -45.65 -36.84 -45.62
N ARG A 1184 -46.33 -37.98 -45.84
CA ARG A 1184 -46.51 -38.58 -47.17
C ARG A 1184 -47.96 -38.81 -47.50
#